data_AF-B8D4D3-F1
#
_entry.id   AF-B8D4D3-F1
#
_cell.length_a   1.000
_cell.length_b   1.000
_cell.length_c   1.000
_cell.angle_alpha   90.00
_cell.angle_beta   90.00
_cell.angle_gamma   90.00
#
_symmetry.space_group_name_H-M   'P 1'
#
loop_
_entity.id
_entity.type
_entity.pdbx_description
1 polymer ?
#
loop_
_entity_poly.entity_id
_entity_poly.type
_entity_poly.pdbx_seq_one_letter_code
_entity_poly.pdbx_strand_id
1 'polypeptide(L)'
;MRRLLVISLLILSLLIVPTILQVARAEPQQPLRTITVAVDLAHGESDKYLNYIMGNLTFVNWKTIPKGTTITNDILNDVDILLIGQPTVAFAPSELDAIYNWINTGHKVLYIAGDSDYGPGPTTIDNVNKVLEYMGAKLRLEQASAYSDPSMNYTYKGTTYPTCAQAYYRMLAFVEPDNIPGLYTWMLDQNITKPILMHGPGAVIWVDDQGNYHDPVKETFPGLIRIAWFHKAYIGDNNPPAAYVYDPIFYGQGAGWFDFIGYAAEYWSDKNVVITVASESLYGDYEPAWASLYYGVPLDGPGFVENLLKWWIKVVIQPSYMAENVLEVSDPTGDDKGQGTILYPTNTVFKPGVFDLVNFKVLQDEDFIYLQVKVRDLGGNPWNGPNGFSLQHVQIYIGTTNKSLPVNTSTFGLHVDLAPGWNYAIIAVPGWGNTPYPDGEVSALYGADNKLIVDEYNNTTLFDVYAYTDINIIEVKIAKSLLSDVDNIGSWIWYVFLTSYDGYGELKIRSIQAGDPGEWALGGGDATAILAGVQPKVVDLLAPTDQDQYNMLKSYDASAGKLAVVYGIKGGVIYYPPVTVTVTTTVTTTVTDTVTSTVSTTITTTKTDTSTSTQYVSETVTQPDMTITGIAAVVALIVGLAIGMLLKRK
;
A
#
# COMPACT_ATOMS: atom_id res chain seq x y z
N MET A 1 80.68 -21.48 -3.75
CA MET A 1 79.84 -21.05 -4.89
C MET A 1 78.50 -21.79 -4.76
N ARG A 2 77.47 -21.17 -4.18
CA ARG A 2 76.35 -20.52 -4.90
C ARG A 2 75.68 -21.43 -5.94
N ARG A 3 74.56 -22.07 -5.57
CA ARG A 3 73.19 -21.87 -6.11
C ARG A 3 72.28 -23.07 -5.78
N LEU A 4 70.99 -22.76 -5.59
CA LEU A 4 69.83 -23.64 -5.43
C LEU A 4 69.49 -24.13 -4.01
N LEU A 5 69.13 -23.16 -3.18
CA LEU A 5 68.11 -23.28 -2.14
C LEU A 5 67.12 -22.12 -2.40
N VAL A 6 65.83 -22.30 -2.10
CA VAL A 6 64.68 -21.39 -2.34
C VAL A 6 63.87 -21.68 -3.63
N ILE A 7 63.10 -22.78 -3.63
CA ILE A 7 61.76 -22.89 -4.26
C ILE A 7 60.94 -23.88 -3.41
N SER A 8 60.42 -23.45 -2.25
CA SER A 8 59.37 -24.18 -1.50
C SER A 8 58.64 -23.31 -0.46
N LEU A 9 58.71 -21.97 -0.59
CA LEU A 9 58.07 -21.06 0.36
C LEU A 9 57.66 -19.76 -0.35
N LEU A 10 56.86 -19.87 -1.42
CA LEU A 10 56.23 -18.68 -2.02
C LEU A 10 55.00 -18.99 -2.90
N ILE A 11 54.12 -19.93 -2.50
CA ILE A 11 52.73 -20.03 -3.03
C ILE A 11 51.77 -20.42 -1.89
N LEU A 12 51.96 -19.85 -0.70
CA LEU A 12 51.05 -20.05 0.43
C LEU A 12 50.89 -18.78 1.28
N SER A 13 50.79 -17.61 0.63
CA SER A 13 50.62 -16.34 1.34
C SER A 13 49.80 -15.26 0.61
N LEU A 14 49.00 -15.61 -0.41
CA LEU A 14 48.00 -14.69 -0.97
C LEU A 14 46.71 -15.45 -1.26
N LEU A 15 45.88 -15.60 -0.23
CA LEU A 15 44.41 -15.72 -0.28
C LEU A 15 43.92 -16.08 1.14
N ILE A 16 44.31 -15.27 2.12
CA ILE A 16 43.49 -15.11 3.32
C ILE A 16 42.73 -13.82 3.07
N VAL A 17 41.71 -13.89 2.22
CA VAL A 17 40.61 -12.94 2.31
C VAL A 17 39.89 -13.37 3.57
N PRO A 18 39.80 -12.54 4.63
CA PRO A 18 38.91 -12.87 5.71
C PRO A 18 37.53 -12.99 5.08
N THR A 19 36.95 -14.19 5.10
CA THR A 19 35.52 -14.38 4.98
C THR A 19 34.90 -13.60 6.13
N ILE A 20 34.64 -12.32 5.88
CA ILE A 20 33.62 -11.60 6.60
C ILE A 20 32.36 -12.37 6.22
N LEU A 21 31.97 -13.32 7.06
CA LEU A 21 30.58 -13.69 7.19
C LEU A 21 29.89 -12.36 7.48
N GLN A 22 29.37 -11.71 6.44
CA GLN A 22 28.20 -10.86 6.61
C GLN A 22 27.09 -11.84 7.00
N VAL A 23 27.07 -12.22 8.27
CA VAL A 23 25.79 -12.44 8.93
C VAL A 23 25.08 -11.13 8.65
N ALA A 24 24.06 -11.19 7.78
CA ALA A 24 23.11 -10.10 7.63
C ALA A 24 22.64 -9.82 9.06
N ARG A 25 23.23 -8.80 9.68
CA ARG A 25 22.78 -8.31 10.95
C ARG A 25 21.45 -7.70 10.56
N ALA A 26 20.34 -8.34 10.95
CA ALA A 26 19.04 -7.72 10.85
C ALA A 26 19.22 -6.29 11.37
N GLU A 27 19.00 -5.31 10.50
CA GLU A 27 19.03 -3.93 10.93
C GLU A 27 18.08 -3.82 12.12
N PRO A 28 18.42 -3.05 13.18
CA PRO A 28 17.51 -2.83 14.28
C PRO A 28 16.16 -2.40 13.70
N GLN A 29 15.16 -3.25 13.89
CA GLN A 29 13.80 -3.10 13.39
C GLN A 29 13.31 -1.70 13.79
N GLN A 30 13.10 -0.83 12.81
CA GLN A 30 12.48 0.46 13.07
C GLN A 30 11.06 0.16 13.58
N PRO A 31 10.66 0.61 14.78
CA PRO A 31 9.31 0.39 15.26
C PRO A 31 8.32 1.05 14.28
N LEU A 32 7.15 0.42 14.12
CA LEU A 32 6.04 0.99 13.37
C LEU A 32 5.85 2.45 13.81
N ARG A 33 5.90 3.40 12.86
CA ARG A 33 5.57 4.80 13.16
C ARG A 33 4.21 4.76 13.84
N THR A 34 4.06 5.33 15.03
CA THR A 34 2.74 5.37 15.68
C THR A 34 2.07 6.70 15.33
N ILE A 35 0.81 6.68 14.88
CA ILE A 35 0.06 7.91 14.63
C ILE A 35 -0.01 8.70 15.92
N THR A 36 0.51 9.92 15.92
CA THR A 36 0.45 10.76 17.11
C THR A 36 -0.67 11.77 16.99
N VAL A 37 -1.64 11.66 17.91
CA VAL A 37 -2.73 12.62 18.06
C VAL A 37 -2.39 13.56 19.21
N ALA A 38 -2.17 14.83 18.88
CA ALA A 38 -2.01 15.88 19.87
C ALA A 38 -3.37 16.49 20.22
N VAL A 39 -3.60 16.70 21.52
CA VAL A 39 -4.82 17.29 22.06
C VAL A 39 -4.48 18.59 22.76
N ASP A 40 -5.10 19.67 22.31
CA ASP A 40 -4.91 20.99 22.89
C ASP A 40 -5.71 21.15 24.18
N LEU A 41 -5.01 21.50 25.25
CA LEU A 41 -5.57 22.00 26.50
C LEU A 41 -4.95 23.35 26.87
N ALA A 42 -4.08 23.90 26.03
CA ALA A 42 -3.36 25.15 26.29
C ALA A 42 -4.26 26.38 26.16
N HIS A 43 -5.33 26.30 25.37
CA HIS A 43 -6.19 27.43 25.02
C HIS A 43 -7.51 27.46 25.82
N GLY A 44 -7.51 26.82 27.00
CA GLY A 44 -8.55 26.96 28.03
C GLY A 44 -9.65 25.90 27.98
N GLU A 45 -9.52 24.91 27.11
CA GLU A 45 -10.35 23.71 27.07
C GLU A 45 -10.33 22.97 28.42
N SER A 46 -11.41 22.26 28.75
CA SER A 46 -11.36 21.25 29.82
C SER A 46 -10.91 19.90 29.27
N ASP A 47 -10.63 18.94 30.15
CA ASP A 47 -10.24 17.56 29.79
C ASP A 47 -11.42 16.58 29.91
N LYS A 48 -12.66 17.10 29.97
CA LYS A 48 -13.86 16.25 30.09
C LYS A 48 -13.91 15.24 28.94
N TYR A 49 -14.14 13.99 29.30
CA TYR A 49 -14.10 12.80 28.43
C TYR A 49 -12.75 12.42 27.81
N LEU A 50 -11.72 13.27 27.90
CA LEU A 50 -10.42 13.01 27.25
C LEU A 50 -9.78 11.70 27.74
N ASN A 51 -9.83 11.41 29.04
CA ASN A 51 -9.33 10.13 29.57
C ASN A 51 -10.07 8.90 29.01
N TYR A 52 -11.37 9.02 28.71
CA TYR A 52 -12.13 7.92 28.11
C TYR A 52 -11.81 7.76 26.63
N ILE A 53 -11.67 8.87 25.91
CA ILE A 53 -11.25 8.88 24.50
C ILE A 53 -9.88 8.22 24.37
N MET A 54 -8.89 8.73 25.10
CA MET A 54 -7.52 8.21 25.07
C MET A 54 -7.42 6.76 25.55
N GLY A 55 -8.23 6.39 26.55
CA GLY A 55 -8.25 5.04 27.11
C GLY A 55 -8.94 4.00 26.21
N ASN A 56 -9.92 4.42 25.40
CA ASN A 56 -10.66 3.52 24.50
C ASN A 56 -10.04 3.44 23.11
N LEU A 57 -9.45 4.53 22.61
CA LEU A 57 -8.88 4.62 21.26
C LEU A 57 -7.36 4.42 21.32
N THR A 58 -6.94 3.18 21.62
CA THR A 58 -5.53 2.84 21.88
C THR A 58 -4.72 2.53 20.62
N PHE A 59 -5.32 2.62 19.44
CA PHE A 59 -4.67 2.38 18.15
C PHE A 59 -3.85 3.59 17.64
N VAL A 60 -3.75 4.64 18.46
CA VAL A 60 -2.91 5.83 18.23
C VAL A 60 -2.08 6.14 19.49
N ASN A 61 -1.01 6.89 19.31
CA ASN A 61 -0.25 7.50 20.40
C ASN A 61 -0.88 8.85 20.75
N TRP A 62 -1.24 9.03 22.02
CA TRP A 62 -1.82 10.28 22.49
C TRP A 62 -0.78 11.20 23.10
N LYS A 63 -0.83 12.46 22.72
CA LYS A 63 -0.01 13.54 23.25
C LYS A 63 -0.93 14.67 23.71
N THR A 64 -0.75 15.17 24.92
CA THR A 64 -1.52 16.33 25.42
C THR A 64 -0.63 17.56 25.42
N ILE A 65 -1.14 18.70 24.96
CA ILE A 65 -0.50 20.00 25.06
C ILE A 65 -1.13 20.70 26.28
N PRO A 66 -0.46 20.71 27.46
CA PRO A 66 -1.12 21.07 28.71
C PRO A 66 -1.32 22.59 28.85
N LYS A 67 -2.25 22.97 29.73
CA LYS A 67 -2.53 24.36 30.13
C LYS A 67 -1.25 25.15 30.41
N GLY A 68 -1.15 26.34 29.81
CA GLY A 68 0.00 27.24 29.97
C GLY A 68 1.21 26.89 29.09
N THR A 69 1.07 25.96 28.14
CA THR A 69 2.09 25.65 27.12
C THR A 69 1.83 26.47 25.87
N THR A 70 2.88 26.85 25.15
CA THR A 70 2.76 27.45 23.81
C THR A 70 2.91 26.37 22.76
N ILE A 71 2.04 26.32 21.76
CA ILE A 71 2.18 25.40 20.61
C ILE A 71 3.38 25.83 19.76
N THR A 72 4.33 24.93 19.54
CA THR A 72 5.56 25.19 18.77
C THR A 72 5.80 24.12 17.71
N ASN A 73 6.67 24.41 16.74
CA ASN A 73 7.12 23.42 15.76
C ASN A 73 7.71 22.17 16.43
N ASP A 74 8.42 22.32 17.55
CA ASP A 74 9.00 21.19 18.29
C ASP A 74 7.93 20.32 18.96
N ILE A 75 6.83 20.92 19.42
CA ILE A 75 5.69 20.17 19.96
C ILE A 75 4.95 19.42 18.84
N LEU A 76 4.88 20.01 17.64
CA LEU A 76 4.12 19.44 16.51
C LEU A 76 4.94 18.53 15.59
N ASN A 77 6.26 18.38 15.80
CA ASN A 77 7.16 17.71 14.85
C ASN A 77 6.82 16.23 14.59
N ASP A 78 6.28 15.53 15.57
CA ASP A 78 5.87 14.13 15.55
C ASP A 78 4.36 13.96 15.46
N VAL A 79 3.60 15.06 15.41
CA VAL A 79 2.13 15.07 15.45
C VAL A 79 1.56 14.88 14.06
N ASP A 80 0.58 13.99 13.92
CA ASP A 80 -0.13 13.72 12.67
C ASP A 80 -1.52 14.35 12.66
N ILE A 81 -2.18 14.34 13.82
CA ILE A 81 -3.52 14.87 14.02
C ILE A 81 -3.45 15.85 15.19
N LEU A 82 -3.90 17.09 14.99
CA LEU A 82 -4.03 18.08 16.04
C LEU A 82 -5.51 18.31 16.32
N LEU A 83 -5.93 18.06 17.56
CA LEU A 83 -7.28 18.36 18.04
C LEU A 83 -7.23 19.65 18.86
N ILE A 84 -8.00 20.65 18.42
CA ILE A 84 -8.29 21.88 19.14
C ILE A 84 -9.77 21.82 19.53
N GLY A 85 -10.05 21.83 20.84
CA GLY A 85 -11.40 21.76 21.40
C GLY A 85 -12.12 23.10 21.28
N GLN A 86 -12.69 23.63 22.36
CA GLN A 86 -13.25 24.98 22.44
C GLN A 86 -12.23 26.01 22.99
N PRO A 87 -11.41 26.65 22.15
CA PRO A 87 -10.39 27.58 22.63
C PRO A 87 -11.03 28.86 23.18
N THR A 88 -10.90 29.08 24.48
CA THR A 88 -11.36 30.31 25.17
C THR A 88 -10.28 31.40 25.21
N VAL A 89 -9.05 31.05 24.81
CA VAL A 89 -7.89 31.93 24.74
C VAL A 89 -7.42 32.04 23.30
N ALA A 90 -7.08 33.27 22.87
CA ALA A 90 -6.55 33.51 21.53
C ALA A 90 -5.13 32.94 21.38
N PHE A 91 -4.86 32.38 20.19
CA PHE A 91 -3.54 31.86 19.81
C PHE A 91 -2.57 33.01 19.56
N ALA A 92 -1.34 32.87 20.06
CA ALA A 92 -0.28 33.83 19.74
C ALA A 92 0.15 33.69 18.26
N PRO A 93 0.68 34.75 17.63
CA PRO A 93 1.18 34.67 16.25
C PRO A 93 2.19 33.54 16.02
N SER A 94 3.07 33.26 16.98
CA SER A 94 4.04 32.16 16.88
C SER A 94 3.40 30.77 16.91
N GLU A 95 2.22 30.63 17.54
CA GLU A 95 1.46 29.38 17.57
C GLU A 95 0.75 29.17 16.23
N LEU A 96 0.15 30.24 15.69
CA LEU A 96 -0.43 30.22 14.35
C LEU A 96 0.63 29.86 13.29
N ASP A 97 1.84 30.41 13.40
CA ASP A 97 2.98 30.02 12.55
C ASP A 97 3.35 28.56 12.71
N ALA A 98 3.37 28.03 13.94
CA ALA A 98 3.69 26.63 14.18
C ALA A 98 2.65 25.69 13.56
N ILE A 99 1.36 25.98 13.74
CA ILE A 99 0.27 25.20 13.15
C ILE A 99 0.30 25.32 11.62
N TYR A 100 0.55 26.52 11.08
CA TYR A 100 0.69 26.74 9.64
C TYR A 100 1.85 25.95 9.04
N ASN A 101 3.03 26.00 9.66
CA ASN A 101 4.18 25.24 9.19
C ASN A 101 3.91 23.74 9.25
N TRP A 102 3.31 23.27 10.34
CA TRP A 102 2.96 21.86 10.54
C TRP A 102 1.96 21.36 9.51
N ILE A 103 0.82 22.04 9.30
CA ILE A 103 -0.21 21.59 8.37
C ILE A 103 0.29 21.59 6.91
N ASN A 104 1.20 22.50 6.56
CA ASN A 104 1.82 22.58 5.24
C ASN A 104 2.88 21.51 4.97
N THR A 105 3.24 20.66 5.95
CA THR A 105 4.06 19.47 5.68
C THR A 105 3.30 18.37 4.92
N GLY A 106 1.98 18.51 4.80
CA GLY A 106 1.11 17.52 4.14
C GLY A 106 0.83 16.30 5.01
N HIS A 107 -0.17 15.51 4.62
CA HIS A 107 -0.62 14.32 5.36
C HIS A 107 -0.95 14.63 6.83
N LYS A 108 -1.66 15.74 7.07
CA LYS A 108 -2.08 16.19 8.41
C LYS A 108 -3.59 16.31 8.54
N VAL A 109 -4.06 16.18 9.78
CA VAL A 109 -5.45 16.49 10.14
C VAL A 109 -5.52 17.54 11.21
N LEU A 110 -6.15 18.67 10.90
CA LEU A 110 -6.54 19.66 11.88
C LEU A 110 -8.02 19.48 12.21
N TYR A 111 -8.33 19.10 13.44
CA TYR A 111 -9.66 19.22 14.00
C TYR A 111 -9.70 20.49 14.85
N ILE A 112 -10.71 21.32 14.62
CA ILE A 112 -10.96 22.50 15.45
C ILE A 112 -12.45 22.65 15.70
N ALA A 113 -12.83 22.81 16.97
CA ALA A 113 -14.21 23.03 17.36
C ALA A 113 -14.41 24.39 18.01
N GLY A 114 -15.67 24.81 18.09
CA GLY A 114 -16.06 25.99 18.87
C GLY A 114 -17.33 25.74 19.64
N ASP A 115 -18.07 26.82 19.87
CA ASP A 115 -19.35 26.84 20.59
C ASP A 115 -20.36 27.61 19.70
N SER A 116 -21.56 27.84 20.21
CA SER A 116 -22.52 28.79 19.64
C SER A 116 -22.27 30.22 20.15
N ASP A 117 -23.07 31.18 19.72
CA ASP A 117 -22.99 32.57 20.21
C ASP A 117 -23.50 32.76 21.66
N TYR A 118 -23.84 31.69 22.37
CA TYR A 118 -24.33 31.79 23.75
C TYR A 118 -23.18 31.99 24.76
N GLY A 119 -23.44 32.78 25.80
CA GLY A 119 -22.47 33.01 26.87
C GLY A 119 -21.10 33.53 26.36
N PRO A 120 -19.98 32.87 26.67
CA PRO A 120 -18.65 33.27 26.17
C PRO A 120 -18.37 32.86 24.72
N GLY A 121 -19.28 32.12 24.08
CA GLY A 121 -19.06 31.48 22.80
C GLY A 121 -18.69 32.38 21.62
N PRO A 122 -19.11 33.67 21.51
CA PRO A 122 -18.61 34.56 20.46
C PRO A 122 -17.08 34.72 20.46
N THR A 123 -16.44 34.63 21.64
CA THR A 123 -14.97 34.66 21.76
C THR A 123 -14.35 33.36 21.23
N THR A 124 -14.96 32.22 21.54
CA THR A 124 -14.54 30.91 21.03
C THR A 124 -14.66 30.86 19.50
N ILE A 125 -15.79 31.31 18.95
CA ILE A 125 -16.03 31.40 17.50
C ILE A 125 -14.96 32.28 16.84
N ASP A 126 -14.65 33.44 17.41
CA ASP A 126 -13.62 34.36 16.89
C ASP A 126 -12.22 33.71 16.91
N ASN A 127 -11.85 33.01 17.99
CA ASN A 127 -10.57 32.28 18.08
C ASN A 127 -10.47 31.21 16.99
N VAL A 128 -11.52 30.40 16.82
CA VAL A 128 -11.59 29.33 15.79
C VAL A 128 -11.49 29.90 14.39
N ASN A 129 -12.30 30.92 14.08
CA ASN A 129 -12.34 31.54 12.76
C ASN A 129 -11.02 32.21 12.40
N LYS A 130 -10.29 32.78 13.37
CA LYS A 130 -8.94 33.33 13.16
C LYS A 130 -7.90 32.26 12.83
N VAL A 131 -7.94 31.10 13.50
CA VAL A 131 -7.06 29.97 13.16
C VAL A 131 -7.34 29.50 11.74
N LEU A 132 -8.62 29.28 11.41
CA LEU A 132 -9.05 28.82 10.08
C LEU A 132 -8.68 29.82 8.97
N GLU A 133 -8.85 31.12 9.23
CA GLU A 133 -8.41 32.19 8.32
C GLU A 133 -6.90 32.19 8.12
N TYR A 134 -6.11 32.05 9.19
CA TYR A 134 -4.66 32.00 9.08
C TYR A 134 -4.16 30.79 8.29
N MET A 135 -4.85 29.65 8.39
CA MET A 135 -4.53 28.46 7.59
C MET A 135 -4.91 28.63 6.11
N GLY A 136 -5.84 29.54 5.79
CA GLY A 136 -6.43 29.67 4.45
C GLY A 136 -7.57 28.68 4.21
N ALA A 137 -8.15 28.08 5.26
CA ALA A 137 -9.34 27.25 5.15
C ALA A 137 -10.56 28.11 4.79
N LYS A 138 -11.55 27.52 4.12
CA LYS A 138 -12.82 28.16 3.75
C LYS A 138 -13.90 27.99 4.82
N LEU A 139 -13.88 26.91 5.59
CA LEU A 139 -14.86 26.68 6.65
C LEU A 139 -14.77 27.70 7.78
N ARG A 140 -15.90 28.09 8.36
CA ARG A 140 -16.01 29.00 9.52
C ARG A 140 -17.17 28.58 10.42
N LEU A 141 -17.14 29.02 11.67
CA LEU A 141 -18.30 28.98 12.56
C LEU A 141 -19.12 30.25 12.44
N GLU A 142 -20.44 30.07 12.43
CA GLU A 142 -21.44 31.14 12.44
C GLU A 142 -21.51 31.82 13.81
N GLN A 143 -21.75 33.13 13.83
CA GLN A 143 -22.02 33.92 15.03
C GLN A 143 -23.51 33.81 15.39
N ALA A 144 -23.96 32.58 15.65
CA ALA A 144 -25.34 32.28 16.03
C ALA A 144 -25.46 30.90 16.70
N SER A 145 -26.65 30.60 17.23
CA SER A 145 -27.01 29.29 17.74
C SER A 145 -28.07 28.61 16.86
N ALA A 146 -27.92 27.32 16.59
CA ALA A 146 -28.96 26.45 16.08
C ALA A 146 -29.78 25.86 17.22
N TYR A 147 -31.10 26.02 17.17
CA TYR A 147 -32.06 25.55 18.17
C TYR A 147 -33.20 24.76 17.53
N SER A 148 -33.92 23.97 18.33
CA SER A 148 -35.12 23.29 17.88
C SER A 148 -36.15 23.21 19.00
N ASP A 149 -37.44 23.22 18.67
CA ASP A 149 -38.48 23.07 19.69
C ASP A 149 -38.46 21.63 20.27
N PRO A 150 -38.51 21.44 21.61
CA PRO A 150 -38.49 20.11 22.23
C PRO A 150 -39.62 19.15 21.81
N SER A 151 -40.65 19.64 21.13
CA SER A 151 -41.70 18.81 20.52
C SER A 151 -41.34 18.26 19.14
N MET A 152 -40.25 18.74 18.52
CA MET A 152 -39.80 18.32 17.20
C MET A 152 -39.06 16.98 17.26
N ASN A 153 -39.24 16.21 16.19
CA ASN A 153 -38.64 14.88 16.03
C ASN A 153 -38.14 14.70 14.60
N TYR A 154 -37.08 13.92 14.40
CA TYR A 154 -36.52 13.56 13.11
C TYR A 154 -36.39 12.04 13.00
N THR A 155 -36.73 11.48 11.83
CA THR A 155 -36.61 10.03 11.58
C THR A 155 -35.26 9.78 10.95
N TYR A 156 -34.33 9.31 11.78
CA TYR A 156 -32.97 8.97 11.39
C TYR A 156 -32.84 7.45 11.27
N LYS A 157 -32.50 6.96 10.07
CA LYS A 157 -32.27 5.53 9.80
C LYS A 157 -33.39 4.60 10.30
N GLY A 158 -34.63 5.02 10.06
CA GLY A 158 -35.83 4.26 10.44
C GLY A 158 -36.24 4.36 11.91
N THR A 159 -35.50 5.12 12.73
CA THR A 159 -35.85 5.39 14.13
C THR A 159 -36.14 6.87 14.33
N THR A 160 -37.23 7.20 15.00
CA THR A 160 -37.57 8.59 15.32
C THR A 160 -36.90 9.01 16.63
N TYR A 161 -36.09 10.06 16.56
CA TYR A 161 -35.46 10.71 17.71
C TYR A 161 -36.04 12.13 17.87
N PRO A 162 -36.04 12.69 19.08
CA PRO A 162 -36.22 14.13 19.22
C PRO A 162 -35.10 14.87 18.49
N THR A 163 -35.30 16.15 18.18
CA THR A 163 -34.24 17.01 17.62
C THR A 163 -33.39 17.67 18.70
N CYS A 164 -33.85 17.66 19.94
CA CYS A 164 -33.10 18.13 21.10
C CYS A 164 -33.43 17.33 22.38
N ALA A 165 -32.48 17.23 23.29
CA ALA A 165 -32.59 16.45 24.53
C ALA A 165 -33.29 17.26 25.65
N GLN A 166 -34.62 17.27 25.64
CA GLN A 166 -35.52 17.95 26.61
C GLN A 166 -35.50 19.49 26.63
N ALA A 167 -34.51 20.16 26.05
CA ALA A 167 -34.45 21.61 25.97
C ALA A 167 -33.94 22.07 24.61
N TYR A 168 -34.40 23.23 24.15
CA TYR A 168 -34.25 23.69 22.77
C TYR A 168 -32.80 23.89 22.30
N TYR A 169 -31.86 24.03 23.24
CA TYR A 169 -30.43 24.23 23.02
C TYR A 169 -29.59 22.96 23.17
N ARG A 170 -30.19 21.82 23.55
CA ARG A 170 -29.47 20.54 23.70
C ARG A 170 -29.61 19.75 22.41
N MET A 171 -29.09 20.29 21.32
CA MET A 171 -29.37 19.80 19.99
C MET A 171 -28.81 18.42 19.75
N LEU A 172 -29.54 17.65 18.95
CA LEU A 172 -29.09 16.37 18.43
C LEU A 172 -28.72 16.58 16.97
N ALA A 173 -27.50 16.17 16.62
CA ALA A 173 -27.02 16.16 15.25
C ALA A 173 -27.02 14.73 14.70
N PHE A 174 -27.35 14.62 13.42
CA PHE A 174 -27.50 13.37 12.72
C PHE A 174 -26.33 13.18 11.77
N VAL A 175 -25.59 12.09 11.95
CA VAL A 175 -24.40 11.79 11.14
C VAL A 175 -24.89 11.30 9.77
N GLU A 176 -24.81 12.18 8.78
CA GLU A 176 -25.30 11.97 7.41
C GLU A 176 -24.25 12.55 6.45
N PRO A 177 -23.08 11.91 6.36
CA PRO A 177 -21.96 12.46 5.61
C PRO A 177 -22.25 12.48 4.11
N ASP A 178 -21.69 13.46 3.40
CA ASP A 178 -21.69 13.49 1.94
C ASP A 178 -21.09 12.18 1.39
N ASN A 179 -21.77 11.56 0.41
CA ASN A 179 -21.29 10.33 -0.19
C ASN A 179 -20.18 10.60 -1.21
N ILE A 180 -18.94 10.60 -0.72
CA ILE A 180 -17.72 10.78 -1.52
C ILE A 180 -16.85 9.51 -1.35
N PRO A 181 -17.04 8.48 -2.20
CA PRO A 181 -16.34 7.21 -2.06
C PRO A 181 -14.82 7.34 -2.09
N GLY A 182 -14.28 8.23 -2.94
CA GLY A 182 -12.84 8.47 -3.05
C GLY A 182 -12.20 9.07 -1.78
N LEU A 183 -13.02 9.55 -0.85
CA LEU A 183 -12.58 10.04 0.46
C LEU A 183 -13.10 9.17 1.61
N TYR A 184 -13.60 7.96 1.33
CA TYR A 184 -14.06 6.99 2.35
C TYR A 184 -15.05 7.55 3.37
N THR A 185 -15.84 8.54 2.98
CA THR A 185 -16.82 9.23 3.84
C THR A 185 -17.88 8.29 4.43
N TRP A 186 -18.14 7.15 3.81
CA TRP A 186 -18.97 6.08 4.36
C TRP A 186 -18.48 5.58 5.73
N MET A 187 -17.18 5.69 6.04
CA MET A 187 -16.60 5.31 7.34
C MET A 187 -17.19 6.12 8.50
N LEU A 188 -17.52 7.38 8.27
CA LEU A 188 -18.06 8.29 9.28
C LEU A 188 -19.39 7.78 9.85
N ASP A 189 -20.18 7.10 9.00
CA ASP A 189 -21.52 6.65 9.31
C ASP A 189 -21.61 5.18 9.74
N GLN A 190 -20.48 4.46 9.75
CA GLN A 190 -20.48 3.03 10.05
C GLN A 190 -20.93 2.73 11.48
N ASN A 191 -21.92 1.85 11.61
CA ASN A 191 -22.52 1.46 12.89
C ASN A 191 -23.10 2.62 13.71
N ILE A 192 -23.28 3.81 13.10
CA ILE A 192 -24.01 4.91 13.71
C ILE A 192 -25.50 4.70 13.45
N THR A 193 -26.30 4.63 14.50
CA THR A 193 -27.75 4.37 14.46
C THR A 193 -28.55 5.38 15.29
N LYS A 194 -27.85 6.15 16.14
CA LYS A 194 -28.37 7.18 17.03
C LYS A 194 -27.68 8.51 16.71
N PRO A 195 -28.31 9.65 17.04
CA PRO A 195 -27.65 10.94 16.89
C PRO A 195 -26.48 11.11 17.86
N ILE A 196 -25.72 12.18 17.63
CA ILE A 196 -24.74 12.73 18.58
C ILE A 196 -25.31 13.98 19.26
N LEU A 197 -24.76 14.36 20.41
CA LEU A 197 -25.15 15.57 21.12
C LEU A 197 -24.28 16.76 20.68
N MET A 198 -24.91 17.93 20.55
CA MET A 198 -24.26 19.23 20.44
C MET A 198 -24.93 20.19 21.43
N HIS A 199 -24.23 20.49 22.52
CA HIS A 199 -24.71 21.32 23.62
C HIS A 199 -24.38 22.81 23.44
N GLY A 200 -23.32 23.12 22.70
CA GLY A 200 -22.99 24.42 22.12
C GLY A 200 -23.37 24.50 20.65
N PRO A 201 -24.67 24.39 20.28
CA PRO A 201 -25.03 24.13 18.88
C PRO A 201 -24.88 25.38 18.01
N GLY A 202 -23.68 25.71 17.54
CA GLY A 202 -23.48 26.69 16.46
C GLY A 202 -23.69 26.05 15.07
N ALA A 203 -23.61 26.84 14.00
CA ALA A 203 -23.63 26.31 12.62
C ALA A 203 -22.27 26.50 11.94
N VAL A 204 -21.89 25.56 11.08
CA VAL A 204 -20.72 25.69 10.20
C VAL A 204 -21.17 26.36 8.90
N ILE A 205 -20.42 27.37 8.46
CA ILE A 205 -20.57 28.11 7.21
C ILE A 205 -19.25 28.09 6.42
N TRP A 206 -19.20 28.73 5.26
CA TRP A 206 -17.91 28.90 4.54
C TRP A 206 -17.75 30.29 3.93
N VAL A 207 -16.51 30.66 3.64
CA VAL A 207 -16.13 31.94 3.03
C VAL A 207 -15.47 31.72 1.66
N ASP A 208 -15.88 32.48 0.66
CA ASP A 208 -15.29 32.44 -0.68
C ASP A 208 -13.97 33.24 -0.76
N ASP A 209 -13.30 33.18 -1.92
CA ASP A 209 -12.03 33.87 -2.15
C ASP A 209 -12.20 35.40 -2.20
N GLN A 210 -13.44 35.91 -2.22
CA GLN A 210 -13.78 37.33 -2.18
C GLN A 210 -14.15 37.80 -0.76
N GLY A 211 -14.19 36.89 0.22
CA GLY A 211 -14.56 37.20 1.61
C GLY A 211 -16.06 37.20 1.89
N ASN A 212 -16.90 36.69 0.97
CA ASN A 212 -18.34 36.54 1.21
C ASN A 212 -18.62 35.24 1.95
N TYR A 213 -19.57 35.28 2.89
CA TYR A 213 -20.02 34.11 3.63
C TYR A 213 -21.19 33.41 2.95
N HIS A 214 -21.20 32.08 3.00
CA HIS A 214 -22.13 31.23 2.26
C HIS A 214 -22.71 30.10 3.12
N ASP A 215 -23.89 29.63 2.71
CA ASP A 215 -24.63 28.54 3.32
C ASP A 215 -24.21 27.18 2.73
N PRO A 216 -23.48 26.32 3.47
CA PRO A 216 -23.04 25.02 2.95
C PRO A 216 -24.18 24.01 2.74
N VAL A 217 -25.40 24.30 3.22
CA VAL A 217 -26.58 23.48 2.89
C VAL A 217 -26.97 23.67 1.43
N LYS A 218 -26.83 24.89 0.91
CA LYS A 218 -27.28 25.27 -0.44
C LYS A 218 -26.15 25.36 -1.47
N GLU A 219 -24.94 25.66 -1.00
CA GLU A 219 -23.78 25.92 -1.83
C GLU A 219 -22.65 24.94 -1.51
N THR A 220 -21.74 24.76 -2.47
CA THR A 220 -20.60 23.84 -2.35
C THR A 220 -19.34 24.50 -2.89
N PHE A 221 -18.18 24.00 -2.45
CA PHE A 221 -16.88 24.33 -3.01
C PHE A 221 -16.02 23.06 -3.10
N PRO A 222 -15.00 23.02 -3.99
CA PRO A 222 -14.11 21.87 -4.10
C PRO A 222 -13.46 21.53 -2.76
N GLY A 223 -13.66 20.29 -2.30
CA GLY A 223 -13.11 19.79 -1.03
C GLY A 223 -14.08 19.87 0.15
N LEU A 224 -15.27 20.48 0.03
CA LEU A 224 -16.29 20.47 1.08
C LEU A 224 -16.83 19.05 1.33
N ILE A 225 -16.92 18.68 2.60
CA ILE A 225 -17.52 17.43 3.08
C ILE A 225 -18.45 17.78 4.25
N ARG A 226 -19.76 17.62 4.08
CA ARG A 226 -20.73 17.77 5.18
C ARG A 226 -20.81 16.47 5.95
N ILE A 227 -20.83 16.52 7.28
CA ILE A 227 -20.68 15.32 8.13
C ILE A 227 -21.90 15.11 9.03
N ALA A 228 -22.26 16.10 9.85
CA ALA A 228 -23.36 16.00 10.79
C ALA A 228 -24.30 17.20 10.68
N TRP A 229 -25.60 16.92 10.73
CA TRP A 229 -26.66 17.85 10.40
C TRP A 229 -27.61 18.08 11.57
N PHE A 230 -28.03 19.32 11.75
CA PHE A 230 -29.23 19.65 12.52
C PHE A 230 -30.43 19.65 11.59
N HIS A 231 -31.49 18.96 11.99
CA HIS A 231 -32.76 18.97 11.25
C HIS A 231 -33.88 19.60 12.05
N LYS A 232 -34.80 20.25 11.34
CA LYS A 232 -35.94 20.97 11.94
C LYS A 232 -35.47 21.93 13.03
N ALA A 233 -34.52 22.78 12.66
CA ALA A 233 -33.93 23.77 13.53
C ALA A 233 -34.30 25.20 13.10
N TYR A 234 -33.93 26.17 13.93
CA TYR A 234 -33.99 27.61 13.67
C TYR A 234 -32.78 28.29 14.32
N ILE A 235 -32.51 29.54 13.95
CA ILE A 235 -31.37 30.31 14.46
C ILE A 235 -31.79 31.19 15.65
N GLY A 236 -31.02 31.12 16.73
CA GLY A 236 -31.02 32.07 17.83
C GLY A 236 -29.84 33.04 17.72
N ASP A 237 -30.12 34.30 18.01
CA ASP A 237 -29.14 35.38 18.15
C ASP A 237 -29.16 35.83 19.62
N ASN A 238 -28.13 35.43 20.35
CA ASN A 238 -27.99 35.57 21.79
C ASN A 238 -27.02 36.70 22.14
N ASN A 239 -25.91 36.84 21.42
CA ASN A 239 -24.89 37.84 21.69
C ASN A 239 -24.28 38.38 20.40
N PRO A 240 -23.86 39.67 20.39
CA PRO A 240 -23.13 40.21 19.25
C PRO A 240 -21.77 39.50 19.04
N PRO A 241 -21.25 39.49 17.80
CA PRO A 241 -21.77 40.15 16.60
C PRO A 241 -22.95 39.40 15.96
N ALA A 242 -23.64 40.03 15.00
CA ALA A 242 -24.72 39.40 14.27
C ALA A 242 -24.22 38.23 13.40
N ALA A 243 -25.10 37.28 13.13
CA ALA A 243 -24.87 36.17 12.20
C ALA A 243 -24.40 36.67 10.83
N TYR A 244 -23.45 35.94 10.23
CA TYR A 244 -22.86 36.20 8.93
C TYR A 244 -23.78 35.78 7.78
N VAL A 245 -24.41 34.61 7.88
CA VAL A 245 -25.23 34.01 6.81
C VAL A 245 -26.69 33.93 7.22
N TYR A 246 -26.97 33.38 8.39
CA TYR A 246 -28.34 33.02 8.76
C TYR A 246 -29.03 34.13 9.57
N ASP A 247 -29.58 35.13 8.87
CA ASP A 247 -30.34 36.23 9.48
C ASP A 247 -31.54 35.70 10.32
N PRO A 248 -31.61 35.99 11.63
CA PRO A 248 -32.70 35.55 12.51
C PRO A 248 -34.10 36.00 12.07
N ILE A 249 -34.23 37.02 11.22
CA ILE A 249 -35.53 37.41 10.65
C ILE A 249 -36.10 36.31 9.75
N PHE A 250 -35.24 35.61 9.01
CA PHE A 250 -35.64 34.58 8.05
C PHE A 250 -35.43 33.16 8.56
N TYR A 251 -34.50 32.97 9.50
CA TYR A 251 -34.14 31.66 10.03
C TYR A 251 -34.52 31.47 11.49
N GLY A 252 -35.05 32.49 12.17
CA GLY A 252 -35.30 32.45 13.61
C GLY A 252 -36.59 31.75 14.03
N GLN A 253 -36.85 31.78 15.34
CA GLN A 253 -38.00 31.09 15.93
C GLN A 253 -39.32 31.55 15.29
N GLY A 254 -40.07 30.60 14.73
CA GLY A 254 -41.35 30.87 14.07
C GLY A 254 -41.25 31.23 12.58
N ALA A 255 -40.05 31.42 12.02
CA ALA A 255 -39.86 31.66 10.59
C ALA A 255 -39.98 30.37 9.74
N GLY A 256 -39.77 29.21 10.36
CA GLY A 256 -39.83 27.92 9.70
C GLY A 256 -38.98 26.87 10.41
N TRP A 257 -38.78 25.75 9.73
CA TRP A 257 -37.90 24.67 10.15
C TRP A 257 -36.85 24.46 9.06
N PHE A 258 -35.58 24.52 9.44
CA PHE A 258 -34.45 24.52 8.54
C PHE A 258 -33.45 23.44 8.92
N ASP A 259 -32.52 23.18 8.00
CA ASP A 259 -31.38 22.31 8.23
C ASP A 259 -30.11 23.16 8.31
N PHE A 260 -29.17 22.76 9.17
CA PHE A 260 -27.87 23.41 9.34
C PHE A 260 -26.77 22.36 9.51
N ILE A 261 -25.53 22.74 9.23
CA ILE A 261 -24.37 21.84 9.39
C ILE A 261 -23.75 22.06 10.77
N GLY A 262 -23.64 21.00 11.56
CA GLY A 262 -22.93 21.02 12.85
C GLY A 262 -21.47 20.59 12.74
N TYR A 263 -21.17 19.67 11.81
CA TYR A 263 -19.82 19.23 11.47
C TYR A 263 -19.60 19.27 9.97
N ALA A 264 -18.50 19.87 9.52
CA ALA A 264 -18.03 19.79 8.14
C ALA A 264 -16.51 19.58 8.11
N ALA A 265 -16.00 19.13 6.98
CA ALA A 265 -14.58 19.09 6.69
C ALA A 265 -14.26 19.70 5.32
N GLU A 266 -13.02 20.14 5.19
CA GLU A 266 -12.41 20.61 3.97
C GLU A 266 -11.20 19.71 3.65
N TYR A 267 -11.19 19.14 2.45
CA TYR A 267 -10.10 18.31 1.94
C TYR A 267 -9.22 19.09 0.96
N TRP A 268 -7.95 19.25 1.31
CA TRP A 268 -6.91 19.82 0.46
C TRP A 268 -6.16 18.72 -0.27
N SER A 269 -6.56 18.45 -1.50
CA SER A 269 -6.02 17.36 -2.32
C SER A 269 -4.54 17.53 -2.70
N ASP A 270 -4.04 18.76 -2.78
CA ASP A 270 -2.65 19.07 -3.14
C ASP A 270 -1.65 18.70 -2.04
N LYS A 271 -2.10 18.69 -0.78
CA LYS A 271 -1.28 18.37 0.40
C LYS A 271 -1.74 17.10 1.12
N ASN A 272 -2.84 16.50 0.68
CA ASN A 272 -3.56 15.45 1.39
C ASN A 272 -3.81 15.83 2.86
N VAL A 273 -4.51 16.96 3.07
CA VAL A 273 -4.85 17.48 4.40
C VAL A 273 -6.36 17.49 4.57
N VAL A 274 -6.82 17.15 5.78
CA VAL A 274 -8.23 17.31 6.17
C VAL A 274 -8.32 18.32 7.30
N ILE A 275 -9.16 19.34 7.13
CA ILE A 275 -9.52 20.30 8.18
C ILE A 275 -10.97 20.02 8.57
N THR A 276 -11.22 19.54 9.78
CA THR A 276 -12.57 19.28 10.29
C THR A 276 -12.98 20.38 11.26
N VAL A 277 -14.12 21.00 11.00
CA VAL A 277 -14.68 22.11 11.79
C VAL A 277 -16.01 21.67 12.39
N ALA A 278 -16.18 21.94 13.67
CA ALA A 278 -17.39 21.60 14.41
C ALA A 278 -17.81 22.72 15.35
N SER A 279 -19.10 22.87 15.61
CA SER A 279 -19.60 23.81 16.63
C SER A 279 -19.71 23.20 18.03
N GLU A 280 -19.44 21.90 18.19
CA GLU A 280 -19.28 21.23 19.49
C GLU A 280 -18.02 20.38 19.41
N SER A 281 -17.22 20.35 20.46
CA SER A 281 -15.99 19.58 20.50
C SER A 281 -16.22 18.09 20.79
N LEU A 282 -15.21 17.27 20.47
CA LEU A 282 -15.17 15.86 20.88
C LEU A 282 -14.95 15.71 22.39
N TYR A 283 -14.31 16.68 23.04
CA TYR A 283 -13.85 16.63 24.43
C TYR A 283 -13.79 18.04 25.04
N GLY A 284 -13.97 18.14 26.34
CA GLY A 284 -13.62 19.37 27.07
C GLY A 284 -14.72 20.42 27.20
N ASP A 285 -15.81 20.32 26.44
CA ASP A 285 -16.99 21.17 26.56
C ASP A 285 -17.85 20.84 27.79
N TYR A 286 -18.95 21.57 28.00
CA TYR A 286 -19.91 21.29 29.06
C TYR A 286 -20.47 19.87 28.94
N GLU A 287 -20.88 19.44 27.74
CA GLU A 287 -21.26 18.06 27.43
C GLU A 287 -20.89 17.72 25.98
N PRO A 288 -19.63 17.26 25.76
CA PRO A 288 -19.06 17.02 24.43
C PRO A 288 -19.79 15.98 23.59
N ALA A 289 -19.51 15.99 22.29
CA ALA A 289 -20.04 15.01 21.33
C ALA A 289 -19.72 13.54 21.69
N TRP A 290 -18.74 13.29 22.56
CA TRP A 290 -18.45 11.96 23.13
C TRP A 290 -19.59 11.37 23.97
N ALA A 291 -20.53 12.16 24.47
CA ALA A 291 -21.62 11.68 25.32
C ALA A 291 -22.37 10.49 24.67
N SER A 292 -22.59 9.42 25.45
CA SER A 292 -23.34 8.23 25.01
C SER A 292 -24.80 8.22 25.48
N LEU A 293 -25.16 9.13 26.38
CA LEU A 293 -26.49 9.31 26.93
C LEU A 293 -26.64 10.73 27.46
N TYR A 294 -27.71 11.43 27.11
CA TYR A 294 -28.02 12.73 27.70
C TYR A 294 -29.53 12.91 27.91
N TYR A 295 -29.93 13.23 29.14
CA TYR A 295 -31.35 13.37 29.53
C TYR A 295 -32.28 12.22 29.06
N GLY A 296 -31.76 10.99 29.05
CA GLY A 296 -32.50 9.80 28.64
C GLY A 296 -32.50 9.53 27.13
N VAL A 297 -31.86 10.37 26.32
CA VAL A 297 -31.65 10.10 24.89
C VAL A 297 -30.34 9.34 24.72
N PRO A 298 -30.36 8.09 24.20
CA PRO A 298 -29.15 7.35 23.89
C PRO A 298 -28.46 7.92 22.64
N LEU A 299 -27.14 7.96 22.66
CA LEU A 299 -26.30 8.62 21.64
C LEU A 299 -25.18 7.69 21.17
N ASP A 300 -24.71 7.90 19.95
CA ASP A 300 -23.57 7.14 19.39
C ASP A 300 -22.27 7.97 19.38
N GLY A 301 -22.15 8.93 20.31
CA GLY A 301 -20.98 9.80 20.47
C GLY A 301 -19.62 9.09 20.41
N PRO A 302 -19.37 8.05 21.24
CA PRO A 302 -18.09 7.34 21.20
C PRO A 302 -17.78 6.68 19.86
N GLY A 303 -18.80 6.09 19.22
CA GLY A 303 -18.66 5.46 17.90
C GLY A 303 -18.37 6.49 16.81
N PHE A 304 -19.01 7.66 16.87
CA PHE A 304 -18.75 8.75 15.94
C PHE A 304 -17.33 9.29 16.07
N VAL A 305 -16.83 9.50 17.30
CA VAL A 305 -15.45 9.96 17.53
C VAL A 305 -14.42 8.92 17.04
N GLU A 306 -14.67 7.63 17.28
CA GLU A 306 -13.84 6.55 16.73
C GLU A 306 -13.83 6.56 15.20
N ASN A 307 -15.01 6.70 14.57
CA ASN A 307 -15.13 6.75 13.12
C ASN A 307 -14.42 7.95 12.51
N LEU A 308 -14.51 9.15 13.11
CA LEU A 308 -13.76 10.33 12.69
C LEU A 308 -12.26 10.05 12.68
N LEU A 309 -11.72 9.50 13.78
CA LEU A 309 -10.29 9.22 13.89
C LEU A 309 -9.84 8.17 12.87
N LYS A 310 -10.61 7.10 12.68
CA LYS A 310 -10.34 6.08 11.65
C LYS A 310 -10.41 6.64 10.24
N TRP A 311 -11.39 7.48 9.96
CA TRP A 311 -11.56 8.15 8.67
C TRP A 311 -10.38 9.07 8.37
N TRP A 312 -9.98 9.92 9.32
CA TRP A 312 -8.79 10.76 9.22
C TRP A 312 -7.53 9.95 8.89
N ILE A 313 -7.27 8.87 9.63
CA ILE A 313 -6.11 7.99 9.39
C ILE A 313 -6.20 7.36 8.00
N LYS A 314 -7.37 6.89 7.58
CA LYS A 314 -7.55 6.24 6.27
C LYS A 314 -7.37 7.23 5.11
N VAL A 315 -7.91 8.44 5.21
CA VAL A 315 -7.79 9.45 4.15
C VAL A 315 -6.35 9.97 4.07
N VAL A 316 -5.79 10.33 5.22
CA VAL A 316 -4.58 11.18 5.28
C VAL A 316 -3.29 10.38 5.47
N ILE A 317 -3.34 9.28 6.21
CA ILE A 317 -2.13 8.65 6.75
C ILE A 317 -1.84 7.24 6.21
N GLN A 318 -2.88 6.52 5.76
CA GLN A 318 -2.81 5.24 5.05
C GLN A 318 -2.19 4.06 5.86
N PRO A 319 -2.89 2.92 6.04
CA PRO A 319 -2.43 1.83 6.93
C PRO A 319 -1.02 1.30 6.65
N SER A 320 -0.59 1.27 5.40
CA SER A 320 0.74 0.80 4.99
C SER A 320 1.90 1.65 5.51
N TYR A 321 1.69 2.93 5.84
CA TYR A 321 2.73 3.76 6.48
C TYR A 321 3.07 3.31 7.90
N MET A 322 2.16 2.54 8.50
CA MET A 322 2.30 1.95 9.83
C MET A 322 2.82 0.52 9.75
N ALA A 323 2.97 -0.06 8.55
CA ALA A 323 3.31 -1.45 8.36
C ALA A 323 4.83 -1.67 8.37
N GLU A 324 5.25 -2.83 8.87
CA GLU A 324 6.64 -3.29 8.89
C GLU A 324 7.13 -3.48 7.45
N ASN A 325 8.30 -2.91 7.12
CA ASN A 325 8.95 -3.18 5.84
C ASN A 325 9.65 -4.55 5.88
N VAL A 326 9.21 -5.47 5.00
CA VAL A 326 9.76 -6.82 4.86
C VAL A 326 10.78 -6.90 3.73
N LEU A 327 10.51 -6.21 2.62
CA LEU A 327 11.34 -6.19 1.43
C LEU A 327 11.17 -4.84 0.73
N GLU A 328 12.28 -4.26 0.31
CA GLU A 328 12.30 -3.10 -0.58
C GLU A 328 13.35 -3.33 -1.67
N VAL A 329 12.96 -3.16 -2.92
CA VAL A 329 13.82 -3.40 -4.09
C VAL A 329 13.67 -2.21 -5.03
N SER A 330 14.80 -1.59 -5.37
CA SER A 330 14.84 -0.57 -6.42
C SER A 330 14.86 -1.24 -7.78
N ASP A 331 14.18 -0.59 -8.72
CA ASP A 331 14.17 -0.96 -10.13
C ASP A 331 14.83 0.18 -10.93
N PRO A 332 15.58 -0.10 -12.00
CA PRO A 332 16.19 0.92 -12.85
C PRO A 332 15.13 1.86 -13.42
N THR A 333 15.52 3.11 -13.69
CA THR A 333 14.61 4.02 -14.40
C THR A 333 14.82 3.91 -15.91
N GLY A 334 13.74 3.87 -16.68
CA GLY A 334 13.76 3.98 -18.14
C GLY A 334 14.12 2.68 -18.87
N ASP A 335 13.91 1.54 -18.21
CA ASP A 335 14.00 0.20 -18.77
C ASP A 335 12.64 -0.41 -19.13
N ASP A 336 11.56 0.38 -19.02
CA ASP A 336 10.20 0.25 -19.56
C ASP A 336 10.09 -0.02 -21.09
N LYS A 337 10.89 -0.96 -21.56
CA LYS A 337 11.20 -1.30 -22.96
C LYS A 337 11.10 -2.80 -23.20
N GLY A 338 10.50 -3.56 -22.30
CA GLY A 338 10.36 -5.01 -22.38
C GLY A 338 11.71 -5.67 -22.64
N GLN A 339 11.85 -6.40 -23.75
CA GLN A 339 13.14 -6.96 -24.19
C GLN A 339 14.18 -5.92 -24.68
N GLY A 340 14.04 -4.66 -24.31
CA GLY A 340 14.89 -3.53 -24.72
C GLY A 340 14.49 -2.88 -26.05
N THR A 341 13.30 -3.21 -26.58
CA THR A 341 12.82 -2.68 -27.88
C THR A 341 11.38 -2.17 -27.85
N ILE A 342 10.60 -2.45 -26.79
CA ILE A 342 9.19 -2.04 -26.72
C ILE A 342 9.06 -0.52 -26.73
N LEU A 343 8.07 -0.03 -27.47
CA LEU A 343 7.77 1.38 -27.63
C LEU A 343 6.34 1.67 -27.15
N TYR A 344 6.18 2.81 -26.48
CA TYR A 344 4.89 3.29 -25.98
C TYR A 344 3.92 3.58 -27.14
N PRO A 345 2.59 3.45 -26.92
CA PRO A 345 1.62 3.91 -27.90
C PRO A 345 1.74 5.44 -28.11
N THR A 346 1.36 5.92 -29.29
CA THR A 346 1.62 7.33 -29.66
C THR A 346 0.60 8.32 -29.09
N ASN A 347 -0.53 7.85 -28.53
CA ASN A 347 -1.49 8.73 -27.90
C ASN A 347 -0.89 9.45 -26.68
N THR A 348 -1.22 10.72 -26.50
CA THR A 348 -0.60 11.60 -25.48
C THR A 348 -0.95 11.23 -24.04
N VAL A 349 -1.94 10.37 -23.81
CA VAL A 349 -2.22 9.84 -22.46
C VAL A 349 -1.09 8.93 -21.95
N PHE A 350 -0.35 8.28 -22.84
CA PHE A 350 0.78 7.41 -22.50
C PHE A 350 2.06 8.24 -22.33
N LYS A 351 2.14 8.99 -21.23
CA LYS A 351 3.30 9.82 -20.91
C LYS A 351 4.54 8.97 -20.64
N PRO A 352 5.76 9.47 -20.90
CA PRO A 352 6.97 8.76 -20.52
C PRO A 352 6.98 8.41 -19.02
N GLY A 353 7.17 7.14 -18.68
CA GLY A 353 7.23 6.67 -17.29
C GLY A 353 5.96 6.03 -16.76
N VAL A 354 4.87 5.99 -17.53
CA VAL A 354 3.61 5.35 -17.08
C VAL A 354 3.69 3.84 -16.92
N PHE A 355 4.70 3.21 -17.52
CA PHE A 355 4.98 1.78 -17.41
C PHE A 355 6.39 1.49 -16.90
N ASP A 356 6.99 2.45 -16.18
CA ASP A 356 8.37 2.40 -15.67
C ASP A 356 8.32 2.18 -14.16
N LEU A 357 8.50 0.92 -13.75
CA LEU A 357 8.61 0.53 -12.35
C LEU A 357 9.93 1.08 -11.81
N VAL A 358 9.91 1.66 -10.61
CA VAL A 358 11.13 2.24 -10.01
C VAL A 358 11.40 1.71 -8.61
N ASN A 359 10.37 1.16 -7.95
CA ASN A 359 10.51 0.57 -6.64
C ASN A 359 9.37 -0.39 -6.33
N PHE A 360 9.70 -1.49 -5.66
CA PHE A 360 8.74 -2.43 -5.10
C PHE A 360 8.96 -2.57 -3.60
N LYS A 361 7.88 -2.48 -2.80
CA LYS A 361 7.91 -2.77 -1.37
C LYS A 361 6.90 -3.84 -0.99
N VAL A 362 7.30 -4.67 -0.04
CA VAL A 362 6.43 -5.59 0.69
C VAL A 362 6.41 -5.10 2.14
N LEU A 363 5.24 -4.69 2.59
CA LEU A 363 5.00 -4.25 3.96
C LEU A 363 4.01 -5.21 4.63
N GLN A 364 3.99 -5.28 5.95
CA GLN A 364 2.98 -6.07 6.68
C GLN A 364 2.61 -5.47 8.03
N ASP A 365 1.39 -5.73 8.49
CA ASP A 365 0.99 -5.54 9.88
C ASP A 365 0.50 -6.87 10.48
N GLU A 366 -0.26 -6.83 11.59
CA GLU A 366 -0.80 -8.04 12.21
C GLU A 366 -1.71 -8.84 11.25
N ASP A 367 -2.51 -8.14 10.45
CA ASP A 367 -3.61 -8.71 9.68
C ASP A 367 -3.34 -8.74 8.17
N PHE A 368 -2.50 -7.84 7.66
CA PHE A 368 -2.36 -7.55 6.24
C PHE A 368 -0.92 -7.57 5.74
N ILE A 369 -0.79 -7.82 4.44
CA ILE A 369 0.38 -7.55 3.61
C ILE A 369 0.01 -6.41 2.65
N TYR A 370 0.91 -5.47 2.45
CA TYR A 370 0.79 -4.39 1.48
C TYR A 370 1.90 -4.50 0.45
N LEU A 371 1.54 -4.53 -0.83
CA LEU A 371 2.50 -4.57 -1.94
C LEU A 371 2.45 -3.22 -2.65
N GLN A 372 3.50 -2.42 -2.52
CA GLN A 372 3.60 -1.11 -3.16
C GLN A 372 4.43 -1.21 -4.43
N VAL A 373 3.82 -0.91 -5.57
CA VAL A 373 4.44 -0.82 -6.89
C VAL A 373 4.55 0.65 -7.24
N LYS A 374 5.74 1.23 -7.10
CA LYS A 374 5.99 2.62 -7.45
C LYS A 374 6.40 2.74 -8.91
N VAL A 375 5.70 3.57 -9.66
CA VAL A 375 6.04 3.90 -11.04
C VAL A 375 6.65 5.29 -11.14
N ARG A 376 7.43 5.56 -12.19
CA ARG A 376 8.09 6.87 -12.38
C ARG A 376 7.08 7.99 -12.50
N ASP A 377 6.00 7.78 -13.25
CA ASP A 377 4.87 8.70 -13.39
C ASP A 377 3.60 7.87 -13.54
N LEU A 378 2.60 8.00 -12.66
CA LEU A 378 1.37 7.22 -12.79
C LEU A 378 0.56 7.63 -14.04
N GLY A 379 0.82 8.82 -14.59
CA GLY A 379 0.05 9.40 -15.69
C GLY A 379 -1.28 9.99 -15.25
N GLY A 380 -1.58 9.95 -13.95
CA GLY A 380 -2.87 10.29 -13.37
C GLY A 380 -3.92 9.21 -13.62
N ASN A 381 -5.18 9.63 -13.71
CA ASN A 381 -6.32 8.73 -13.91
C ASN A 381 -7.22 9.20 -15.07
N PRO A 382 -6.71 9.26 -16.32
CA PRO A 382 -7.40 9.90 -17.45
C PRO A 382 -8.76 9.28 -17.81
N TRP A 383 -9.01 8.03 -17.43
CA TRP A 383 -10.26 7.32 -17.70
C TRP A 383 -11.12 7.12 -16.44
N ASN A 384 -10.73 7.75 -15.33
CA ASN A 384 -11.44 7.65 -14.05
C ASN A 384 -11.63 6.20 -13.59
N GLY A 385 -10.54 5.44 -13.61
CA GLY A 385 -10.48 4.09 -13.04
C GLY A 385 -10.78 4.10 -11.55
N PRO A 386 -11.66 3.21 -11.06
CA PRO A 386 -12.03 3.13 -9.64
C PRO A 386 -10.86 3.05 -8.67
N ASN A 387 -9.78 2.37 -9.07
CA ASN A 387 -8.61 2.15 -8.22
C ASN A 387 -7.61 3.32 -8.25
N GLY A 388 -7.98 4.46 -8.86
CA GLY A 388 -7.16 5.67 -8.88
C GLY A 388 -6.09 5.74 -9.98
N PHE A 389 -6.05 4.76 -10.88
CA PHE A 389 -5.20 4.73 -12.06
C PHE A 389 -5.95 4.15 -13.28
N SER A 390 -5.46 4.39 -14.49
CA SER A 390 -6.13 3.96 -15.73
C SER A 390 -5.29 3.08 -16.67
N LEU A 391 -3.97 3.29 -16.69
CA LEU A 391 -3.14 2.82 -17.80
C LEU A 391 -2.40 1.53 -17.50
N GLN A 392 -2.10 1.29 -16.22
CA GLN A 392 -1.25 0.20 -15.75
C GLN A 392 -2.04 -1.11 -15.62
N HIS A 393 -1.38 -2.22 -15.94
CA HIS A 393 -1.82 -3.56 -15.62
C HIS A 393 -0.69 -4.23 -14.85
N VAL A 394 -0.85 -4.36 -13.54
CA VAL A 394 0.16 -4.94 -12.65
C VAL A 394 -0.15 -6.41 -12.43
N GLN A 395 0.86 -7.28 -12.59
CA GLN A 395 0.75 -8.68 -12.19
C GLN A 395 1.86 -9.03 -11.21
N ILE A 396 1.49 -9.58 -10.06
CA ILE A 396 2.44 -10.02 -9.03
C ILE A 396 2.25 -11.51 -8.78
N TYR A 397 3.32 -12.29 -8.95
CA TYR A 397 3.32 -13.72 -8.65
C TYR A 397 4.19 -13.98 -7.42
N ILE A 398 3.73 -14.87 -6.56
CA ILE A 398 4.33 -15.15 -5.25
C ILE A 398 4.68 -16.63 -5.16
N GLY A 399 5.98 -16.93 -5.07
CA GLY A 399 6.49 -18.24 -4.70
C GLY A 399 6.78 -18.33 -3.20
N THR A 400 5.99 -19.12 -2.47
CA THR A 400 6.17 -19.31 -1.03
C THR A 400 7.23 -20.37 -0.71
N THR A 401 7.57 -20.53 0.57
CA THR A 401 8.44 -21.62 1.02
C THR A 401 7.68 -22.94 1.22
N ASN A 402 6.35 -22.88 1.29
CA ASN A 402 5.52 -24.06 1.49
C ASN A 402 5.48 -24.99 0.27
N LYS A 403 6.15 -26.13 0.40
CA LYS A 403 6.25 -27.17 -0.65
C LYS A 403 4.99 -28.01 -0.84
N SER A 404 3.99 -27.88 0.03
CA SER A 404 2.71 -28.59 -0.14
C SER A 404 1.73 -27.87 -1.06
N LEU A 405 1.96 -26.59 -1.35
CA LEU A 405 1.10 -25.82 -2.24
C LEU A 405 1.35 -26.19 -3.72
N PRO A 406 0.32 -26.18 -4.58
CA PRO A 406 0.51 -26.32 -6.02
C PRO A 406 1.46 -25.24 -6.54
N VAL A 407 2.25 -25.58 -7.56
CA VAL A 407 3.17 -24.66 -8.24
C VAL A 407 2.77 -24.55 -9.69
N ASN A 408 2.68 -23.31 -10.17
CA ASN A 408 2.45 -22.99 -11.58
C ASN A 408 3.62 -22.16 -12.11
N THR A 409 3.95 -22.34 -13.38
CA THR A 409 5.02 -21.59 -14.06
C THR A 409 4.48 -20.64 -15.13
N SER A 410 3.21 -20.77 -15.53
CA SER A 410 2.60 -19.93 -16.56
C SER A 410 2.16 -18.57 -15.99
N THR A 411 1.94 -17.60 -16.88
CA THR A 411 1.41 -16.27 -16.55
C THR A 411 0.04 -16.05 -17.18
N PHE A 412 -0.75 -15.15 -16.59
CA PHE A 412 -1.99 -14.61 -17.15
C PHE A 412 -1.68 -13.68 -18.33
N GLY A 413 -1.38 -14.26 -19.50
CA GLY A 413 -1.30 -13.51 -20.75
C GLY A 413 -0.02 -12.68 -20.95
N LEU A 414 1.00 -12.79 -20.09
CA LEU A 414 2.28 -12.08 -20.27
C LEU A 414 3.23 -12.77 -21.25
N HIS A 415 2.93 -14.00 -21.68
CA HIS A 415 3.76 -14.79 -22.60
C HIS A 415 5.20 -15.01 -22.09
N VAL A 416 5.32 -15.25 -20.78
CA VAL A 416 6.56 -15.67 -20.12
C VAL A 416 6.29 -16.84 -19.18
N ASP A 417 7.29 -17.71 -19.04
CA ASP A 417 7.35 -18.76 -18.03
C ASP A 417 8.15 -18.29 -16.81
N LEU A 418 7.70 -18.67 -15.62
CA LEU A 418 8.29 -18.29 -14.34
C LEU A 418 9.02 -19.50 -13.73
N ALA A 419 10.28 -19.30 -13.36
CA ALA A 419 11.10 -20.32 -12.70
C ALA A 419 11.54 -19.88 -11.29
N PRO A 420 11.41 -20.72 -10.25
CA PRO A 420 10.84 -22.08 -10.26
C PRO A 420 9.31 -22.15 -10.38
N GLY A 421 8.62 -21.02 -10.33
CA GLY A 421 7.16 -20.93 -10.36
C GLY A 421 6.59 -20.27 -9.10
N TRP A 422 5.26 -20.21 -9.03
CA TRP A 422 4.50 -19.46 -8.05
C TRP A 422 3.35 -20.27 -7.45
N ASN A 423 2.86 -19.84 -6.29
CA ASN A 423 1.73 -20.40 -5.57
C ASN A 423 0.49 -19.48 -5.61
N TYR A 424 0.71 -18.16 -5.65
CA TYR A 424 -0.35 -17.16 -5.75
C TYR A 424 -0.06 -16.16 -6.87
N ALA A 425 -1.11 -15.66 -7.52
CA ALA A 425 -1.03 -14.61 -8.54
C ALA A 425 -2.03 -13.51 -8.23
N ILE A 426 -1.56 -12.26 -8.27
CA ILE A 426 -2.34 -11.05 -8.06
C ILE A 426 -2.40 -10.31 -9.37
N ILE A 427 -3.61 -9.92 -9.76
CA ILE A 427 -3.87 -9.11 -10.94
C ILE A 427 -4.49 -7.80 -10.46
N ALA A 428 -3.71 -6.72 -10.49
CA ALA A 428 -4.10 -5.38 -10.09
C ALA A 428 -4.34 -4.52 -11.34
N VAL A 429 -5.60 -4.16 -11.55
CA VAL A 429 -6.11 -3.44 -12.73
C VAL A 429 -6.96 -2.24 -12.29
N PRO A 430 -7.35 -1.32 -13.19
CA PRO A 430 -8.07 -0.10 -12.82
C PRO A 430 -9.42 -0.27 -12.08
N GLY A 431 -10.10 -1.41 -12.19
CA GLY A 431 -11.20 -1.78 -11.28
C GLY A 431 -12.64 -1.58 -11.79
N TRP A 432 -12.90 -1.40 -13.08
CA TRP A 432 -14.28 -1.13 -13.56
C TRP A 432 -15.21 -2.34 -13.43
N GLY A 433 -16.51 -2.06 -13.22
CA GLY A 433 -17.55 -3.08 -13.14
C GLY A 433 -17.53 -3.85 -11.82
N ASN A 434 -18.00 -5.10 -11.86
CA ASN A 434 -18.17 -5.97 -10.68
C ASN A 434 -17.76 -7.43 -10.93
N THR A 435 -17.20 -7.71 -12.11
CA THR A 435 -16.78 -9.05 -12.50
C THR A 435 -15.26 -9.10 -12.36
N PRO A 436 -14.71 -10.09 -11.63
CA PRO A 436 -13.26 -10.25 -11.50
C PRO A 436 -12.63 -10.49 -12.86
N TYR A 437 -11.36 -10.09 -12.98
CA TYR A 437 -10.48 -10.59 -14.02
C TYR A 437 -10.57 -12.14 -14.14
N PRO A 438 -10.21 -12.76 -15.27
CA PRO A 438 -10.01 -12.18 -16.60
C PRO A 438 -11.32 -11.83 -17.33
N ASP A 439 -12.47 -12.26 -16.82
CA ASP A 439 -13.75 -12.07 -17.49
C ASP A 439 -14.23 -10.60 -17.41
N GLY A 440 -13.89 -9.91 -16.32
CA GLY A 440 -14.14 -8.49 -16.12
C GLY A 440 -12.87 -7.67 -15.85
N GLU A 441 -13.02 -6.59 -15.10
CA GLU A 441 -12.00 -5.55 -14.90
C GLU A 441 -11.75 -5.24 -13.41
N VAL A 442 -12.28 -6.08 -12.51
CA VAL A 442 -12.05 -6.01 -11.06
C VAL A 442 -10.78 -6.79 -10.69
N SER A 443 -9.93 -6.20 -9.83
CA SER A 443 -8.69 -6.81 -9.37
C SER A 443 -8.93 -8.10 -8.58
N ALA A 444 -8.02 -9.05 -8.67
CA ALA A 444 -8.22 -10.38 -8.13
C ALA A 444 -6.93 -11.10 -7.71
N LEU A 445 -7.08 -12.03 -6.77
CA LEU A 445 -6.05 -12.96 -6.29
C LEU A 445 -6.44 -14.40 -6.63
N TYR A 446 -5.49 -15.16 -7.17
CA TYR A 446 -5.66 -16.56 -7.58
C TYR A 446 -4.64 -17.47 -6.93
N GLY A 447 -5.02 -18.75 -6.80
CA GLY A 447 -4.07 -19.83 -6.53
C GLY A 447 -3.38 -20.31 -7.80
N ALA A 448 -2.30 -21.09 -7.64
CA ALA A 448 -1.57 -21.72 -8.74
C ALA A 448 -2.40 -22.66 -9.62
N ASP A 449 -3.58 -23.10 -9.16
CA ASP A 449 -4.55 -23.84 -9.97
C ASP A 449 -5.46 -22.92 -10.81
N ASN A 450 -5.14 -21.63 -10.89
CA ASN A 450 -5.90 -20.56 -11.56
C ASN A 450 -7.32 -20.36 -11.01
N LYS A 451 -7.63 -20.86 -9.81
CA LYS A 451 -8.91 -20.56 -9.16
C LYS A 451 -8.84 -19.23 -8.44
N LEU A 452 -9.91 -18.46 -8.59
CA LEU A 452 -10.14 -17.23 -7.85
C LEU A 452 -10.19 -17.54 -6.35
N ILE A 453 -9.35 -16.85 -5.56
CA ILE A 453 -9.37 -16.88 -4.10
C ILE A 453 -10.25 -15.75 -3.58
N VAL A 454 -10.05 -14.53 -4.11
CA VAL A 454 -10.78 -13.32 -3.71
C VAL A 454 -10.75 -12.29 -4.83
N ASP A 455 -11.78 -11.45 -4.88
CA ASP A 455 -11.87 -10.27 -5.73
C ASP A 455 -12.13 -9.01 -4.89
N GLU A 456 -11.64 -7.89 -5.41
CA GLU A 456 -11.73 -6.58 -4.77
C GLU A 456 -13.18 -6.11 -4.57
N TYR A 457 -14.04 -6.27 -5.58
CA TYR A 457 -15.41 -5.75 -5.54
C TYR A 457 -16.25 -6.37 -4.42
N ASN A 458 -16.18 -7.69 -4.26
CA ASN A 458 -16.98 -8.39 -3.26
C ASN A 458 -16.32 -8.44 -1.88
N ASN A 459 -15.01 -8.15 -1.77
CA ASN A 459 -14.23 -8.41 -0.55
C ASN A 459 -13.19 -7.31 -0.23
N THR A 460 -13.55 -6.03 -0.40
CA THR A 460 -12.68 -4.86 -0.12
C THR A 460 -12.04 -4.84 1.28
N THR A 461 -12.62 -5.55 2.26
CA THR A 461 -12.04 -5.67 3.61
C THR A 461 -10.86 -6.63 3.70
N LEU A 462 -10.79 -7.61 2.79
CA LEU A 462 -9.75 -8.64 2.75
C LEU A 462 -8.75 -8.43 1.61
N PHE A 463 -9.17 -7.82 0.51
CA PHE A 463 -8.34 -7.55 -0.65
C PHE A 463 -8.78 -6.26 -1.32
N ASP A 464 -7.84 -5.33 -1.51
CA ASP A 464 -8.11 -3.98 -2.01
C ASP A 464 -6.93 -3.49 -2.86
N VAL A 465 -7.20 -2.77 -3.95
CA VAL A 465 -6.18 -2.19 -4.84
C VAL A 465 -6.48 -0.71 -5.05
N TYR A 466 -5.48 0.13 -4.83
CA TYR A 466 -5.65 1.57 -5.01
C TYR A 466 -4.34 2.28 -5.27
N ALA A 467 -4.40 3.49 -5.83
CA ALA A 467 -3.23 4.29 -6.13
C ALA A 467 -3.06 5.51 -5.20
N TYR A 468 -1.82 5.76 -4.82
CA TYR A 468 -1.33 7.03 -4.29
C TYR A 468 -0.80 7.88 -5.44
N THR A 469 -1.66 8.76 -5.97
CA THR A 469 -1.38 9.52 -7.19
C THR A 469 -0.32 10.62 -7.02
N ASP A 470 -0.15 11.10 -5.80
CA ASP A 470 0.83 12.12 -5.40
C ASP A 470 2.28 11.59 -5.38
N ILE A 471 2.44 10.31 -5.04
CA ILE A 471 3.75 9.65 -4.95
C ILE A 471 3.93 8.51 -5.97
N ASN A 472 3.00 8.38 -6.92
CA ASN A 472 2.99 7.42 -8.02
C ASN A 472 3.10 5.95 -7.59
N ILE A 473 2.32 5.53 -6.60
CA ILE A 473 2.31 4.14 -6.12
C ILE A 473 0.96 3.50 -6.42
N ILE A 474 0.97 2.26 -6.89
CA ILE A 474 -0.17 1.35 -6.86
C ILE A 474 0.05 0.39 -5.69
N GLU A 475 -0.86 0.38 -4.73
CA GLU A 475 -0.82 -0.49 -3.56
C GLU A 475 -1.85 -1.60 -3.67
N VAL A 476 -1.42 -2.82 -3.37
CA VAL A 476 -2.30 -3.99 -3.16
C VAL A 476 -2.29 -4.34 -1.68
N LYS A 477 -3.45 -4.29 -1.04
CA LYS A 477 -3.67 -4.74 0.34
C LYS A 477 -4.25 -6.16 0.34
N ILE A 478 -3.68 -7.05 1.14
CA ILE A 478 -4.05 -8.48 1.17
C ILE A 478 -4.12 -8.96 2.61
N ALA A 479 -5.26 -9.49 3.03
CA ALA A 479 -5.39 -10.13 4.33
C ALA A 479 -4.51 -11.38 4.38
N LYS A 480 -3.71 -11.52 5.44
CA LYS A 480 -2.85 -12.69 5.68
C LYS A 480 -3.65 -13.99 5.73
N SER A 481 -4.92 -13.93 6.13
CA SER A 481 -5.85 -15.07 6.15
C SER A 481 -6.13 -15.68 4.77
N LEU A 482 -5.88 -14.95 3.69
CA LEU A 482 -6.03 -15.43 2.30
C LEU A 482 -4.82 -16.24 1.82
N LEU A 483 -3.70 -16.17 2.54
CA LEU A 483 -2.42 -16.73 2.14
C LEU A 483 -1.94 -17.76 3.16
N SER A 484 -1.24 -18.78 2.67
CA SER A 484 -0.49 -19.70 3.54
C SER A 484 0.96 -19.26 3.63
N ASP A 485 1.67 -19.71 4.68
CA ASP A 485 3.12 -19.49 4.86
C ASP A 485 3.52 -18.02 5.15
N VAL A 486 2.58 -17.22 5.67
CA VAL A 486 2.77 -15.77 5.92
C VAL A 486 3.86 -15.47 6.95
N ASP A 487 4.17 -16.40 7.85
CA ASP A 487 5.27 -16.25 8.80
C ASP A 487 6.65 -16.26 8.12
N ASN A 488 6.73 -16.69 6.85
CA ASN A 488 7.96 -16.81 6.07
C ASN A 488 8.03 -15.82 4.90
N ILE A 489 7.25 -14.72 4.90
CA ILE A 489 7.20 -13.72 3.80
C ILE A 489 8.58 -13.23 3.38
N GLY A 490 9.51 -13.00 4.33
CA GLY A 490 10.87 -12.56 4.02
C GLY A 490 11.70 -13.57 3.20
N SER A 491 11.22 -14.81 3.06
CA SER A 491 11.83 -15.88 2.26
C SER A 491 11.08 -16.21 0.97
N TRP A 492 9.98 -15.49 0.67
CA TRP A 492 9.21 -15.67 -0.56
C TRP A 492 9.96 -15.13 -1.79
N ILE A 493 9.54 -15.60 -2.96
CA ILE A 493 10.01 -15.18 -4.28
C ILE A 493 8.93 -14.30 -4.90
N TRP A 494 9.31 -13.11 -5.34
CA TRP A 494 8.41 -12.10 -5.90
C TRP A 494 8.69 -11.90 -7.38
N TYR A 495 7.70 -12.10 -8.23
CA TYR A 495 7.75 -11.69 -9.62
C TYR A 495 6.78 -10.53 -9.79
N VAL A 496 7.28 -9.36 -10.17
CA VAL A 496 6.46 -8.14 -10.31
C VAL A 496 6.58 -7.68 -11.75
N PHE A 497 5.44 -7.58 -12.43
CA PHE A 497 5.35 -7.17 -13.81
C PHE A 497 4.44 -5.96 -13.94
N LEU A 498 4.81 -5.08 -14.87
CA LEU A 498 4.02 -3.94 -15.27
C LEU A 498 3.84 -3.96 -16.79
N THR A 499 2.59 -3.92 -17.24
CA THR A 499 2.26 -3.81 -18.66
C THR A 499 1.14 -2.80 -18.88
N SER A 500 0.77 -2.57 -20.15
CA SER A 500 -0.26 -1.61 -20.50
C SER A 500 -1.65 -2.25 -20.48
N TYR A 501 -2.54 -1.69 -19.69
CA TYR A 501 -3.95 -2.05 -19.62
C TYR A 501 -4.70 -1.69 -20.90
N ASP A 502 -5.57 -2.59 -21.35
CA ASP A 502 -6.52 -2.35 -22.43
C ASP A 502 -7.82 -3.14 -22.21
N GLY A 503 -8.92 -2.46 -21.87
CA GLY A 503 -10.22 -3.08 -21.63
C GLY A 503 -10.75 -3.96 -22.79
N TYR A 504 -10.28 -3.69 -24.02
CA TYR A 504 -10.65 -4.42 -25.23
C TYR A 504 -9.63 -5.49 -25.65
N GLY A 505 -8.44 -5.47 -25.07
CA GLY A 505 -7.37 -6.41 -25.34
C GLY A 505 -7.67 -7.81 -24.80
N GLU A 506 -7.06 -8.82 -25.40
CA GLU A 506 -7.04 -10.17 -24.85
C GLU A 506 -6.48 -10.12 -23.42
N LEU A 507 -7.22 -10.69 -22.46
CA LEU A 507 -6.84 -10.69 -21.05
C LEU A 507 -6.53 -9.29 -20.51
N LYS A 508 -7.19 -8.26 -21.07
CA LYS A 508 -7.05 -6.86 -20.72
C LYS A 508 -5.63 -6.27 -20.90
N ILE A 509 -4.81 -6.91 -21.73
CA ILE A 509 -3.44 -6.50 -22.01
C ILE A 509 -3.38 -5.88 -23.42
N ARG A 510 -2.79 -4.70 -23.53
CA ARG A 510 -2.61 -3.99 -24.80
C ARG A 510 -1.73 -4.78 -25.76
N SER A 511 -2.13 -4.82 -27.03
CA SER A 511 -1.38 -5.54 -28.06
C SER A 511 -0.02 -4.89 -28.36
N ILE A 512 0.96 -5.72 -28.70
CA ILE A 512 2.28 -5.31 -29.20
C ILE A 512 2.37 -5.63 -30.69
N GLN A 513 2.77 -4.65 -31.50
CA GLN A 513 3.04 -4.81 -32.92
C GLN A 513 4.54 -4.70 -33.22
N ALA A 514 4.96 -5.25 -34.37
CA ALA A 514 6.32 -5.12 -34.84
C ALA A 514 6.60 -3.72 -35.40
N GLY A 515 7.79 -3.19 -35.15
CA GLY A 515 8.21 -1.87 -35.66
C GLY A 515 7.60 -0.71 -34.88
N ASP A 516 7.15 0.33 -35.59
CA ASP A 516 6.64 1.55 -34.96
C ASP A 516 5.33 1.30 -34.18
N PRO A 517 5.09 2.00 -33.06
CA PRO A 517 3.85 1.87 -32.28
C PRO A 517 2.63 2.45 -33.03
N GLY A 518 1.45 1.95 -32.67
CA GLY A 518 0.17 2.56 -33.06
C GLY A 518 -0.26 3.64 -32.07
N GLU A 519 -1.39 4.30 -32.35
CA GLU A 519 -1.98 5.26 -31.39
C GLU A 519 -2.32 4.60 -30.05
N TRP A 520 -2.87 3.39 -30.11
CA TRP A 520 -3.34 2.60 -28.97
C TRP A 520 -2.65 1.23 -28.88
N ALA A 521 -1.58 1.01 -29.62
CA ALA A 521 -0.84 -0.26 -29.62
C ALA A 521 0.63 -0.01 -29.32
N LEU A 522 1.20 -0.86 -28.48
CA LEU A 522 2.65 -0.86 -28.21
C LEU A 522 3.39 -1.26 -29.49
N GLY A 523 4.56 -0.67 -29.71
CA GLY A 523 5.47 -1.01 -30.81
C GLY A 523 6.67 -1.83 -30.36
N GLY A 524 7.57 -2.12 -31.30
CA GLY A 524 8.89 -2.66 -31.01
C GLY A 524 8.93 -4.17 -30.73
N GLY A 525 7.84 -4.89 -30.99
CA GLY A 525 7.82 -6.35 -30.89
C GLY A 525 8.68 -7.03 -31.97
N ASP A 526 9.17 -8.23 -31.68
CA ASP A 526 9.84 -9.07 -32.67
C ASP A 526 8.78 -9.73 -33.57
N ALA A 527 8.84 -9.43 -34.87
CA ALA A 527 7.88 -9.95 -35.85
C ALA A 527 7.84 -11.49 -35.88
N THR A 528 8.98 -12.16 -35.72
CA THR A 528 9.06 -13.63 -35.71
C THR A 528 8.48 -14.20 -34.43
N ALA A 529 8.74 -13.57 -33.28
CA ALA A 529 8.18 -13.98 -32.00
C ALA A 529 6.66 -13.77 -31.94
N ILE A 530 6.16 -12.66 -32.49
CA ILE A 530 4.72 -12.37 -32.62
C ILE A 530 4.04 -13.46 -33.46
N LEU A 531 4.60 -13.76 -34.64
CA LEU A 531 4.05 -14.80 -35.52
C LEU A 531 4.09 -16.20 -34.87
N ALA A 532 5.11 -16.48 -34.07
CA ALA A 532 5.24 -17.73 -33.32
C ALA A 532 4.39 -17.75 -32.02
N GLY A 533 3.75 -16.64 -31.64
CA GLY A 533 2.97 -16.53 -30.41
C GLY A 533 3.79 -16.45 -29.12
N VAL A 534 5.11 -16.25 -29.21
CA VAL A 534 6.03 -16.27 -28.05
C VAL A 534 6.58 -14.90 -27.65
N GLN A 535 6.15 -13.82 -28.31
CA GLN A 535 6.53 -12.45 -27.95
C GLN A 535 6.09 -12.16 -26.51
N PRO A 536 7.02 -11.82 -25.58
CA PRO A 536 6.66 -11.36 -24.25
C PRO A 536 5.77 -10.12 -24.31
N LYS A 537 4.71 -10.09 -23.50
CA LYS A 537 3.79 -8.95 -23.35
C LYS A 537 4.05 -8.15 -22.06
N VAL A 538 5.33 -8.08 -21.69
CA VAL A 538 5.85 -7.35 -20.53
C VAL A 538 6.45 -6.04 -21.02
N VAL A 539 6.01 -4.89 -20.48
CA VAL A 539 6.64 -3.60 -20.74
C VAL A 539 7.77 -3.37 -19.75
N ASP A 540 7.58 -3.78 -18.50
CA ASP A 540 8.57 -3.70 -17.45
C ASP A 540 8.40 -4.81 -16.39
N LEU A 541 9.47 -5.15 -15.67
CA LEU A 541 9.50 -6.12 -14.59
C LEU A 541 10.59 -5.78 -13.58
N LEU A 542 10.33 -6.09 -12.31
CA LEU A 542 11.26 -5.83 -11.22
C LEU A 542 12.58 -6.62 -11.39
N ALA A 543 13.66 -5.92 -11.65
CA ALA A 543 15.00 -6.48 -11.81
C ALA A 543 16.06 -5.56 -11.17
N PRO A 544 17.19 -6.08 -10.64
CA PRO A 544 18.25 -5.23 -10.10
C PRO A 544 18.93 -4.35 -11.16
N THR A 545 18.88 -4.75 -12.44
CA THR A 545 19.44 -4.01 -13.57
C THR A 545 18.56 -4.15 -14.81
N ASP A 546 18.63 -3.17 -15.70
CA ASP A 546 17.91 -3.14 -16.97
C ASP A 546 18.31 -4.32 -17.86
N GLN A 547 19.61 -4.64 -17.84
CA GLN A 547 20.17 -5.77 -18.56
C GLN A 547 19.64 -7.12 -18.07
N ASP A 548 19.33 -7.26 -16.77
CA ASP A 548 18.72 -8.48 -16.24
C ASP A 548 17.31 -8.69 -16.81
N GLN A 549 16.49 -7.63 -16.81
CA GLN A 549 15.19 -7.63 -17.51
C GLN A 549 15.37 -8.02 -18.98
N TYR A 550 16.25 -7.34 -19.72
CA TYR A 550 16.45 -7.60 -21.15
C TYR A 550 16.92 -9.03 -21.41
N ASN A 551 17.80 -9.58 -20.58
CA ASN A 551 18.29 -10.95 -20.73
C ASN A 551 17.17 -11.98 -20.51
N MET A 552 16.36 -11.79 -19.47
CA MET A 552 15.22 -12.68 -19.20
C MET A 552 14.22 -12.62 -20.34
N LEU A 553 13.81 -11.42 -20.77
CA LEU A 553 12.80 -11.27 -21.82
C LEU A 553 13.32 -11.61 -23.22
N LYS A 554 14.63 -11.68 -23.47
CA LYS A 554 15.22 -12.19 -24.74
C LYS A 554 15.39 -13.71 -24.77
N SER A 555 15.09 -14.42 -23.69
CA SER A 555 15.34 -15.87 -23.61
C SER A 555 14.33 -16.75 -24.35
N TYR A 556 13.32 -16.16 -25.00
CA TYR A 556 12.38 -16.90 -25.84
C TYR A 556 13.08 -17.51 -27.07
N ASP A 557 12.45 -18.51 -27.66
CA ASP A 557 12.90 -19.12 -28.91
C ASP A 557 11.70 -19.25 -29.87
N ALA A 558 11.60 -18.31 -30.82
CA ALA A 558 10.53 -18.28 -31.81
C ALA A 558 10.54 -19.51 -32.73
N SER A 559 11.72 -20.11 -32.97
CA SER A 559 11.83 -21.29 -33.83
C SER A 559 11.36 -22.56 -33.13
N ALA A 560 11.61 -22.64 -31.81
CA ALA A 560 11.18 -23.75 -30.97
C ALA A 560 9.81 -23.54 -30.32
N GLY A 561 9.17 -22.38 -30.53
CA GLY A 561 7.91 -22.03 -29.89
C GLY A 561 8.00 -21.93 -28.36
N LYS A 562 9.16 -21.52 -27.83
CA LYS A 562 9.40 -21.40 -26.38
C LYS A 562 9.24 -19.96 -25.92
N LEU A 563 8.51 -19.77 -24.82
CA LEU A 563 8.39 -18.50 -24.12
C LEU A 563 9.71 -18.11 -23.44
N ALA A 564 9.86 -16.83 -23.13
CA ALA A 564 10.94 -16.34 -22.30
C ALA A 564 10.78 -16.85 -20.86
N VAL A 565 11.89 -17.14 -20.18
CA VAL A 565 11.93 -17.57 -18.78
C VAL A 565 12.35 -16.40 -17.89
N VAL A 566 11.53 -16.10 -16.88
CA VAL A 566 11.76 -15.03 -15.89
C VAL A 566 11.99 -15.64 -14.51
N TYR A 567 12.93 -15.04 -13.77
CA TYR A 567 13.28 -15.37 -12.40
C TYR A 567 12.83 -14.25 -11.46
N GLY A 568 12.30 -14.61 -10.30
CA GLY A 568 11.77 -13.64 -9.34
C GLY A 568 12.84 -13.16 -8.36
N ILE A 569 12.49 -12.17 -7.55
CA ILE A 569 13.35 -11.58 -6.53
C ILE A 569 13.13 -12.27 -5.18
N LYS A 570 14.21 -12.64 -4.50
CA LYS A 570 14.20 -13.12 -3.12
C LYS A 570 15.31 -12.42 -2.33
N GLY A 571 14.95 -11.77 -1.22
CA GLY A 571 15.91 -11.02 -0.40
C GLY A 571 16.63 -9.90 -1.17
N GLY A 572 15.94 -9.27 -2.12
CA GLY A 572 16.46 -8.15 -2.92
C GLY A 572 17.34 -8.51 -4.11
N VAL A 573 17.52 -9.81 -4.41
CA VAL A 573 18.30 -10.27 -5.57
C VAL A 573 17.53 -11.30 -6.40
N ILE A 574 17.91 -11.48 -7.67
CA ILE A 574 17.32 -12.51 -8.53
C ILE A 574 17.58 -13.90 -7.95
N TYR A 575 16.51 -14.68 -7.84
CA TYR A 575 16.54 -16.05 -7.38
C TYR A 575 16.60 -17.02 -8.55
N TYR A 576 17.77 -17.64 -8.73
CA TYR A 576 17.94 -18.77 -9.65
C TYR A 576 17.71 -20.08 -8.90
N PRO A 577 16.79 -20.96 -9.37
CA PRO A 577 16.63 -22.28 -8.77
C PRO A 577 17.92 -23.09 -8.95
N PRO A 578 18.31 -23.90 -7.95
CA PRO A 578 19.52 -24.72 -8.03
C PRO A 578 19.45 -25.67 -9.22
N VAL A 579 20.47 -25.66 -10.07
CA VAL A 579 20.57 -26.54 -11.25
C VAL A 579 21.08 -27.90 -10.79
N THR A 580 20.29 -28.96 -10.97
CA THR A 580 20.75 -30.32 -10.67
C THR A 580 21.66 -30.80 -11.80
N VAL A 581 22.98 -30.83 -11.56
CA VAL A 581 23.94 -31.38 -12.53
C VAL A 581 24.09 -32.89 -12.32
N THR A 582 23.50 -33.70 -13.20
CA THR A 582 23.71 -35.15 -13.20
C THR A 582 25.06 -35.47 -13.83
N VAL A 583 26.09 -35.70 -13.01
CA VAL A 583 27.39 -36.19 -13.50
C VAL A 583 27.33 -37.71 -13.66
N THR A 584 27.27 -38.18 -14.91
CA THR A 584 27.44 -39.62 -15.19
C THR A 584 28.92 -39.94 -15.17
N THR A 585 29.37 -40.67 -14.15
CA THR A 585 30.77 -41.12 -14.05
C THR A 585 30.84 -42.58 -14.46
N THR A 586 31.40 -42.87 -15.63
CA THR A 586 31.65 -44.25 -16.06
C THR A 586 32.86 -44.80 -15.31
N VAL A 587 32.65 -45.71 -14.35
CA VAL A 587 33.75 -46.41 -13.66
C VAL A 587 34.03 -47.72 -14.39
N THR A 588 35.18 -47.82 -15.05
CA THR A 588 35.62 -49.06 -15.68
C THR A 588 36.15 -50.03 -14.62
N THR A 589 35.38 -51.08 -14.30
CA THR A 589 35.87 -52.19 -13.46
C THR A 589 36.26 -53.36 -14.36
N THR A 590 37.55 -53.68 -14.44
CA THR A 590 38.03 -54.89 -15.13
C THR A 590 37.89 -56.08 -14.18
N VAL A 591 36.98 -57.00 -14.46
CA VAL A 591 36.87 -58.29 -13.74
C VAL A 591 37.59 -59.36 -14.55
N THR A 592 38.62 -59.98 -13.98
CA THR A 592 39.34 -61.10 -14.60
C THR A 592 38.85 -62.41 -13.98
N ASP A 593 37.96 -63.11 -14.68
CA ASP A 593 37.52 -64.45 -14.27
C ASP A 593 38.43 -65.52 -14.87
N THR A 594 39.02 -66.37 -14.01
CA THR A 594 39.82 -67.52 -14.44
C THR A 594 38.96 -68.79 -14.37
N VAL A 595 38.48 -69.28 -15.51
CA VAL A 595 37.73 -70.54 -15.59
C VAL A 595 38.71 -71.68 -15.86
N THR A 596 38.87 -72.60 -14.90
CA THR A 596 39.68 -73.82 -15.07
C THR A 596 38.77 -75.00 -15.38
N SER A 597 38.78 -75.48 -16.63
CA SER A 597 38.05 -76.69 -17.03
C SER A 597 39.00 -77.89 -17.11
N THR A 598 38.74 -78.93 -16.33
CA THR A 598 39.51 -80.19 -16.37
C THR A 598 38.75 -81.23 -17.18
N VAL A 599 39.30 -81.66 -18.33
CA VAL A 599 38.75 -82.77 -19.13
C VAL A 599 39.67 -83.99 -18.96
N SER A 600 39.12 -85.09 -18.45
CA SER A 600 39.86 -86.36 -18.29
C SER A 600 39.70 -87.24 -19.52
N THR A 601 40.74 -87.32 -20.35
CA THR A 601 41.05 -88.50 -21.17
C THR A 601 42.57 -88.59 -21.37
N THR A 602 43.08 -89.82 -21.25
CA THR A 602 44.47 -90.27 -21.25
C THR A 602 45.45 -89.45 -22.13
N ILE A 603 46.61 -89.10 -21.53
CA ILE A 603 47.75 -88.26 -21.99
C ILE A 603 47.71 -86.82 -21.46
N THR A 604 48.66 -86.53 -20.56
CA THR A 604 48.79 -85.29 -19.77
C THR A 604 49.33 -84.12 -20.60
N THR A 605 48.50 -83.08 -20.79
CA THR A 605 48.98 -81.73 -21.16
C THR A 605 48.02 -80.68 -20.59
N THR A 606 48.50 -79.86 -19.65
CA THR A 606 47.76 -78.73 -19.07
C THR A 606 47.87 -77.51 -19.99
N LYS A 607 46.76 -76.97 -20.47
CA LYS A 607 46.73 -75.69 -21.20
C LYS A 607 45.85 -74.70 -20.43
N THR A 608 46.45 -73.60 -19.99
CA THR A 608 45.75 -72.47 -19.34
C THR A 608 45.40 -71.46 -20.42
N ASP A 609 44.11 -71.23 -20.67
CA ASP A 609 43.65 -70.16 -21.56
C ASP A 609 43.05 -69.03 -20.68
N THR A 610 43.65 -67.84 -20.71
CA THR A 610 43.18 -66.63 -20.03
C THR A 610 42.28 -65.84 -20.98
N SER A 611 41.00 -65.67 -20.64
CA SER A 611 40.08 -64.80 -21.38
C SER A 611 39.76 -63.54 -20.55
N THR A 612 40.12 -62.37 -21.05
CA THR A 612 39.76 -61.07 -20.46
C THR A 612 38.46 -60.59 -21.07
N SER A 613 37.43 -60.32 -20.26
CA SER A 613 36.18 -59.68 -20.71
C SER A 613 36.02 -58.33 -20.01
N THR A 614 35.71 -57.28 -20.79
CA THR A 614 35.48 -55.93 -20.27
C THR A 614 33.97 -55.71 -20.18
N GLN A 615 33.42 -55.57 -18.98
CA GLN A 615 32.02 -55.16 -18.79
C GLN A 615 31.93 -53.66 -18.47
N TYR A 616 30.91 -53.01 -19.03
CA TYR A 616 30.59 -51.60 -18.74
C TYR A 616 29.45 -51.57 -17.73
N VAL A 617 29.72 -51.05 -16.52
CA VAL A 617 28.68 -50.77 -15.52
C VAL A 617 28.53 -49.25 -15.40
N SER A 618 27.32 -48.75 -15.61
CA SER A 618 26.97 -47.34 -15.42
C SER A 618 26.27 -47.18 -14.08
N GLU A 619 26.88 -46.46 -13.13
CA GLU A 619 26.23 -46.06 -11.88
C GLU A 619 25.86 -44.57 -11.96
N THR A 620 24.62 -44.25 -11.58
CA THR A 620 24.14 -42.87 -11.43
C THR A 620 24.36 -42.45 -9.98
N VAL A 621 25.27 -41.51 -9.73
CA VAL A 621 25.51 -40.96 -8.38
C VAL A 621 24.98 -39.53 -8.33
N THR A 622 23.99 -39.29 -7.47
CA THR A 622 23.46 -37.95 -7.18
C THR A 622 24.28 -37.34 -6.04
N GLN A 623 24.87 -36.15 -6.22
CA GLN A 623 25.58 -35.43 -5.16
C GLN A 623 24.89 -34.08 -4.84
N PRO A 624 24.88 -33.63 -3.57
CA PRO A 624 24.40 -32.30 -3.19
C PRO A 624 25.42 -31.21 -3.56
N ASP A 625 24.91 -30.03 -3.89
CA ASP A 625 25.61 -28.97 -4.64
C ASP A 625 26.68 -28.20 -3.85
N MET A 626 27.69 -27.68 -4.57
CA MET A 626 28.72 -26.76 -4.09
C MET A 626 28.68 -25.45 -4.90
N THR A 627 28.85 -24.32 -4.22
CA THR A 627 28.80 -22.95 -4.78
C THR A 627 29.79 -22.69 -5.91
N ILE A 628 29.74 -21.53 -6.57
CA ILE A 628 30.63 -21.09 -7.67
C ILE A 628 32.14 -21.31 -7.38
N THR A 629 32.55 -21.28 -6.11
CA THR A 629 33.93 -21.63 -5.68
C THR A 629 34.28 -23.11 -5.90
N GLY A 630 33.30 -24.01 -5.82
CA GLY A 630 33.40 -25.44 -6.10
C GLY A 630 33.68 -25.75 -7.58
N ILE A 631 33.12 -24.96 -8.51
CA ILE A 631 33.40 -25.10 -9.95
C ILE A 631 34.89 -24.86 -10.24
N ALA A 632 35.48 -23.83 -9.62
CA ALA A 632 36.92 -23.56 -9.75
C ALA A 632 37.79 -24.65 -9.11
N ALA A 633 37.37 -25.23 -7.98
CA ALA A 633 38.08 -26.32 -7.31
C ALA A 633 38.05 -27.63 -8.12
N VAL A 634 36.93 -27.93 -8.79
CA VAL A 634 36.80 -29.10 -9.65
C VAL A 634 37.62 -28.93 -10.93
N VAL A 635 37.64 -27.74 -11.54
CA VAL A 635 38.52 -27.45 -12.69
C VAL A 635 40.00 -27.55 -12.27
N ALA A 636 40.38 -27.04 -11.10
CA ALA A 636 41.73 -27.17 -10.58
C ALA A 636 42.12 -28.63 -10.27
N LEU A 637 41.19 -29.44 -9.76
CA LEU A 637 41.40 -30.87 -9.50
C LEU A 637 41.54 -31.67 -10.81
N ILE A 638 40.72 -31.37 -11.83
CA ILE A 638 40.80 -32.01 -13.16
C ILE A 638 42.13 -31.65 -13.85
N VAL A 639 42.55 -30.39 -13.78
CA VAL A 639 43.85 -29.94 -14.30
C VAL A 639 45.01 -30.58 -13.51
N GLY A 640 44.89 -30.66 -12.19
CA GLY A 640 45.87 -31.31 -11.32
C GLY A 640 46.01 -32.82 -11.59
N LEU A 641 44.92 -33.53 -11.81
CA LEU A 641 44.91 -34.95 -12.17
C LEU A 641 45.47 -35.18 -13.58
N ALA A 642 45.16 -34.31 -14.55
CA ALA A 642 45.73 -34.36 -15.90
C ALA A 642 47.25 -34.14 -15.89
N ILE A 643 47.73 -33.16 -15.10
CA ILE A 643 49.17 -32.90 -14.91
C ILE A 643 49.85 -34.06 -14.17
N GLY A 644 49.21 -34.62 -13.14
CA GLY A 644 49.71 -35.79 -12.42
C GLY A 644 49.83 -37.04 -13.29
N MET A 645 48.88 -37.27 -14.21
CA MET A 645 48.94 -38.36 -15.20
C MET A 645 50.03 -38.14 -16.27
N LEU A 646 50.31 -36.88 -16.64
CA LEU A 646 51.42 -36.54 -17.56
C LEU A 646 52.79 -36.69 -16.89
N LEU A 647 52.92 -36.42 -15.59
CA LEU A 647 54.17 -36.56 -14.84
C LEU A 647 54.50 -38.01 -14.44
N LYS A 648 53.50 -38.92 -14.41
CA LYS A 648 53.70 -40.35 -14.15
C LYS A 648 54.17 -41.15 -15.37
N ARG A 649 54.24 -40.51 -16.55
CA ARG A 649 54.85 -41.03 -17.77
C ARG A 649 56.25 -40.42 -17.97
N LYS A 650 57.18 -40.69 -17.04
CA LYS A 650 58.63 -40.62 -17.25
C LYS A 650 59.32 -41.71 -16.45
#